data_AF-A0A924W964-F1
#
_entry.id   AF-A0A924W964-F1
#
_cell.length_a   1.000
_cell.length_b   1.000
_cell.length_c   1.000
_cell.angle_alpha   90.00
_cell.angle_beta   90.00
_cell.angle_gamma   90.00
#
_symmetry.space_group_name_H-M   'P 1'
#
loop_
_entity.id
_entity.type
_entity.pdbx_description
1 polymer ?
#
loop_
_entity_poly.entity_id
_entity_poly.type
_entity_poly.pdbx_seq_one_letter_code
_entity_poly.pdbx_strand_id
1 'polypeptide(L)'
;MNSCCSFRSTLKVLAVVGAVSALSATTVGQSLDKGAKKAPASTNAARVVKAPVPVQPPAPITTGTTKGRGVQHGTTSPGATGDGGPTKSSHQIPGRTLSGGSGKATSPVAPRGASNDECTAPVVLTGSPASSAYNNAVNTTGSSGQGNAACLFFSQSNINNDEWFLWTATATGSANATTCGFTGDTKIAAYNGATCPPGAPIGCNDDACGLLTTCIFPVISGNQYLIQVGTYPGGANGTGTVTITGPGSGGPCTDNDCCAMATVVSVPSTTAYNLTGATNDWPGTCGATATAPDRWFSATAPSSGTMVVSTCGSSVDTVITVLDECGGPQIVCLDDFCGLQTEVSFAVVAGEDYLIRMAGFNGAANAASFSVSMLGPCVLTCRTGTPEGEPCGTDTNGGCNSPSPVFGSISCGETVLGTAFADGTTRDTDWYDLNPGSGARQITVTCEAAFPWQLLILDTNCPPAIIGATTGSRCVAGSLTATVVGPCRVFVSNSGFAGNLCGADNDYCVTVTECLKVEGAANDLCTKCESISGEGTFNYDNSVAGTDGVGDPLCLAFGTDQISNDVWFCWTSTCENGEQAILEFCGLTAADTKVAVYDGTSCTGPILACNDDSCGLQSRVSWLPVNGQSYLIRVGNFPGAVGGPGAFTIRCAEVLPPVCTGFNPATDCQDKSFVDGYNCTNFGLAEGITSNVPVTEMCINGIYFGNAVVPDAWVITFLFDLNGRPDCDRVKDTFTQGVDMVVTGPSLKGGPQLFGRDVYEWHFVFSRPVASPVTQCKWVQMQNFATGDSVFIQTAVGGDGQVAQDLGQDGCYGPTDVQPNDVAICINGGFRNNALCFQDPCAGINPANDDCADAIALTAPSTTFGTTSCATTDGTVSCSGIGNSGDVWYTVVGNGRFITVDTCSSAFYDTTLEVYSGTCAGGLVCEGGNDDFCGLQSSVTFCSVPGRTYLINVHGFAGATGDFDISVTKGEPCGDPCPCDFNDDGFLNSQDFFDFLVAFFGNLPSSDFNGDGLLNSQDFFDFLACFFAPPPGCA
;
A
#
# COMPACT_ATOMS: atom_id res chain seq x y z
N MET A 1 41.53 -20.77 26.81
CA MET A 1 42.79 -20.52 26.10
C MET A 1 42.62 -21.04 24.69
N ASN A 2 42.95 -20.23 23.66
CA ASN A 2 43.15 -20.56 22.23
C ASN A 2 42.10 -21.40 21.47
N SER A 3 41.71 -21.13 20.21
CA SER A 3 41.88 -19.96 19.33
C SER A 3 40.99 -20.14 18.09
N CYS A 4 40.33 -19.09 17.59
CA CYS A 4 40.22 -18.77 16.15
C CYS A 4 39.52 -17.41 15.93
N CYS A 5 39.58 -16.87 14.71
CA CYS A 5 39.44 -15.43 14.44
C CYS A 5 38.13 -15.01 13.76
N SER A 6 37.74 -13.75 13.96
CA SER A 6 36.77 -12.99 13.14
C SER A 6 37.44 -12.28 11.96
N PHE A 7 36.69 -11.89 10.92
CA PHE A 7 36.57 -10.46 10.53
C PHE A 7 35.40 -10.21 9.55
N ARG A 8 35.05 -8.91 9.36
CA ARG A 8 34.01 -8.41 8.44
C ARG A 8 34.47 -8.31 6.98
N SER A 9 33.53 -8.24 6.04
CA SER A 9 33.66 -7.54 4.75
C SER A 9 32.30 -6.98 4.30
N THR A 10 32.27 -6.14 3.26
CA THR A 10 31.14 -5.23 2.96
C THR A 10 30.66 -5.29 1.51
N LEU A 11 29.34 -5.13 1.32
CA LEU A 11 28.59 -4.59 0.17
C LEU A 11 29.26 -4.49 -1.22
N LYS A 12 28.66 -5.13 -2.25
CA LYS A 12 28.38 -4.52 -3.57
C LYS A 12 27.42 -5.36 -4.43
N VAL A 13 26.55 -4.69 -5.18
CA VAL A 13 25.60 -5.24 -6.17
C VAL A 13 25.58 -4.30 -7.38
N LEU A 14 25.60 -4.81 -8.62
CA LEU A 14 25.04 -4.15 -9.81
C LEU A 14 24.98 -5.07 -11.06
N ALA A 15 23.76 -5.30 -11.59
CA ALA A 15 23.38 -5.54 -13.00
C ALA A 15 24.13 -6.62 -13.86
N VAL A 16 23.80 -6.96 -15.13
CA VAL A 16 22.82 -6.45 -16.13
C VAL A 16 22.36 -7.62 -17.06
N VAL A 17 21.16 -7.53 -17.69
CA VAL A 17 20.63 -8.37 -18.81
C VAL A 17 20.37 -9.86 -18.46
N GLY A 18 19.30 -10.58 -18.86
CA GLY A 18 18.16 -10.36 -19.78
C GLY A 18 17.96 -11.65 -20.64
N ALA A 19 16.88 -11.94 -21.35
CA ALA A 19 15.47 -11.50 -21.37
C ALA A 19 14.73 -12.42 -22.38
N VAL A 20 13.43 -12.71 -22.19
CA VAL A 20 12.51 -13.47 -23.11
C VAL A 20 12.95 -14.90 -23.55
N SER A 21 12.08 -15.88 -23.81
CA SER A 21 10.66 -15.84 -24.16
C SER A 21 9.91 -17.14 -23.84
N ALA A 22 8.63 -16.99 -23.47
CA ALA A 22 7.61 -18.03 -23.53
C ALA A 22 6.25 -17.36 -23.79
N LEU A 23 5.58 -17.68 -24.90
CA LEU A 23 4.23 -17.19 -25.19
C LEU A 23 3.50 -18.20 -26.11
N SER A 24 2.23 -18.45 -25.81
CA SER A 24 1.38 -19.43 -26.51
C SER A 24 0.12 -18.74 -27.05
N ALA A 25 -0.14 -18.89 -28.35
CA ALA A 25 -1.39 -18.44 -28.99
C ALA A 25 -1.70 -19.24 -30.26
N THR A 26 -2.97 -19.28 -30.69
CA THR A 26 -3.48 -20.05 -31.84
C THR A 26 -4.90 -19.56 -32.17
N THR A 27 -5.44 -19.57 -33.39
CA THR A 27 -5.02 -20.20 -34.67
C THR A 27 -5.53 -19.36 -35.87
N VAL A 28 -4.95 -19.59 -37.07
CA VAL A 28 -5.42 -19.12 -38.40
C VAL A 28 -5.07 -17.65 -38.74
N GLY A 29 -4.54 -17.31 -39.93
CA GLY A 29 -3.98 -18.16 -41.01
C GLY A 29 -3.86 -17.48 -42.39
N GLN A 30 -3.19 -18.14 -43.35
CA GLN A 30 -3.05 -17.78 -44.79
C GLN A 30 -2.14 -16.54 -45.09
N SER A 31 -1.32 -16.46 -46.16
CA SER A 31 -0.81 -17.43 -47.17
C SER A 31 0.37 -16.84 -47.99
N LEU A 32 1.26 -17.68 -48.58
CA LEU A 32 2.26 -17.37 -49.66
C LEU A 32 3.44 -16.40 -49.32
N ASP A 33 4.65 -16.41 -49.94
CA ASP A 33 5.44 -17.42 -50.69
C ASP A 33 6.93 -16.95 -50.89
N LYS A 34 7.88 -17.88 -51.12
CA LYS A 34 9.29 -17.77 -51.65
C LYS A 34 10.24 -16.59 -51.32
N GLY A 35 11.51 -16.94 -51.04
CA GLY A 35 12.69 -16.12 -51.44
C GLY A 35 13.98 -16.41 -50.64
N ALA A 36 15.17 -16.52 -51.28
CA ALA A 36 16.43 -16.81 -50.55
C ALA A 36 17.76 -16.49 -51.28
N LYS A 37 18.84 -16.33 -50.48
CA LYS A 37 20.30 -16.55 -50.72
C LYS A 37 21.25 -15.37 -51.03
N LYS A 38 22.18 -15.18 -50.08
CA LYS A 38 23.67 -15.06 -50.18
C LYS A 38 24.37 -13.73 -50.50
N ALA A 39 25.42 -13.46 -49.70
CA ALA A 39 26.57 -12.55 -49.95
C ALA A 39 27.70 -13.27 -50.74
N PRO A 40 28.96 -12.74 -50.90
CA PRO A 40 29.95 -12.78 -49.79
C PRO A 40 31.21 -11.83 -49.83
N ALA A 41 32.01 -11.90 -48.75
CA ALA A 41 33.50 -11.76 -48.69
C ALA A 41 34.13 -10.36 -48.92
N SER A 42 35.40 -10.07 -48.56
CA SER A 42 36.49 -10.79 -47.83
C SER A 42 37.30 -9.75 -47.00
N THR A 43 38.47 -9.88 -46.34
CA THR A 43 39.59 -10.82 -45.97
C THR A 43 40.47 -10.00 -44.97
N ASN A 44 41.45 -10.41 -44.15
CA ASN A 44 42.14 -11.60 -43.59
C ASN A 44 43.13 -11.03 -42.51
N ALA A 45 43.84 -11.69 -41.60
CA ALA A 45 43.88 -13.00 -40.91
C ALA A 45 45.00 -12.83 -39.80
N ALA A 46 45.69 -13.79 -39.15
CA ALA A 46 45.78 -15.25 -39.14
C ALA A 46 46.49 -15.75 -37.85
N ARG A 47 46.30 -17.03 -37.46
CA ARG A 47 47.09 -17.85 -36.49
C ARG A 47 47.01 -17.45 -35.00
N VAL A 48 46.92 -18.39 -34.03
CA VAL A 48 47.03 -19.88 -33.99
C VAL A 48 46.38 -20.35 -32.65
N VAL A 49 45.95 -21.59 -32.31
CA VAL A 49 45.42 -22.88 -32.89
C VAL A 49 45.43 -23.83 -31.67
N LYS A 50 44.48 -24.74 -31.36
CA LYS A 50 43.22 -25.29 -31.93
C LYS A 50 41.98 -24.64 -31.26
N ALA A 51 40.72 -24.74 -31.70
CA ALA A 51 39.97 -25.58 -32.67
C ALA A 51 39.32 -26.91 -32.15
N PRO A 52 38.05 -27.22 -32.50
CA PRO A 52 37.11 -27.96 -31.63
C PRO A 52 36.41 -29.14 -32.36
N VAL A 53 35.26 -29.64 -31.83
CA VAL A 53 33.99 -29.92 -32.58
C VAL A 53 32.90 -30.50 -31.64
N PRO A 54 31.58 -30.27 -31.87
CA PRO A 54 30.50 -30.56 -30.90
C PRO A 54 29.60 -31.79 -31.25
N VAL A 55 28.47 -31.92 -30.53
CA VAL A 55 27.52 -33.04 -30.54
C VAL A 55 26.54 -33.02 -31.74
N GLN A 56 26.20 -34.21 -32.25
CA GLN A 56 25.00 -34.53 -33.02
C GLN A 56 24.46 -35.92 -32.58
N PRO A 57 23.14 -36.11 -32.38
CA PRO A 57 22.50 -37.42 -32.20
C PRO A 57 22.15 -38.07 -33.56
N PRO A 58 22.11 -39.41 -33.70
CA PRO A 58 20.93 -40.20 -33.29
C PRO A 58 21.24 -41.66 -32.83
N ALA A 59 20.19 -42.47 -32.61
CA ALA A 59 20.24 -43.93 -32.41
C ALA A 59 19.94 -44.68 -33.75
N PRO A 60 19.98 -46.04 -33.88
CA PRO A 60 20.23 -47.12 -32.88
C PRO A 60 21.16 -48.29 -33.39
N ILE A 61 21.08 -49.49 -32.78
CA ILE A 61 21.37 -50.87 -33.33
C ILE A 61 22.79 -51.54 -33.20
N THR A 62 22.90 -52.44 -32.19
CA THR A 62 23.50 -53.81 -32.13
C THR A 62 24.99 -54.21 -32.42
N THR A 63 25.38 -55.33 -31.76
CA THR A 63 26.56 -56.24 -31.96
C THR A 63 27.94 -55.79 -31.43
N GLY A 64 28.85 -56.67 -30.98
CA GLY A 64 28.73 -58.12 -30.66
C GLY A 64 30.09 -58.87 -30.54
N THR A 65 30.18 -59.90 -29.68
CA THR A 65 31.33 -60.84 -29.44
C THR A 65 32.60 -60.20 -28.82
N THR A 66 33.53 -60.87 -28.10
CA THR A 66 33.65 -62.14 -27.32
C THR A 66 34.80 -61.93 -26.27
N LYS A 67 35.29 -62.81 -25.38
CA LYS A 67 35.25 -64.27 -25.06
C LYS A 67 35.74 -64.42 -23.58
N GLY A 68 35.56 -65.49 -22.80
CA GLY A 68 34.83 -66.76 -23.02
C GLY A 68 35.53 -67.98 -22.40
N ARG A 69 35.17 -68.38 -21.16
CA ARG A 69 35.51 -69.68 -20.53
C ARG A 69 34.29 -70.25 -19.76
N GLY A 70 34.03 -71.55 -19.93
CA GLY A 70 33.22 -72.37 -19.00
C GLY A 70 34.00 -72.76 -17.74
N VAL A 71 33.57 -73.67 -16.87
CA VAL A 71 32.73 -74.90 -17.01
C VAL A 71 31.96 -75.10 -15.68
N GLN A 72 30.67 -75.44 -15.55
CA GLN A 72 29.76 -76.50 -16.08
C GLN A 72 29.70 -77.84 -15.26
N HIS A 73 28.47 -78.31 -15.01
CA HIS A 73 28.01 -79.70 -14.74
C HIS A 73 28.26 -80.43 -13.39
N GLY A 74 27.29 -81.31 -13.03
CA GLY A 74 27.41 -82.44 -12.09
C GLY A 74 26.54 -82.34 -10.81
N THR A 75 25.23 -82.61 -10.78
CA THR A 75 24.46 -83.89 -10.86
C THR A 75 24.54 -84.85 -9.65
N THR A 76 23.40 -85.49 -9.36
CA THR A 76 23.13 -86.68 -8.51
C THR A 76 22.87 -86.49 -7.00
N SER A 77 21.83 -87.20 -6.54
CA SER A 77 21.59 -87.68 -5.17
C SER A 77 21.84 -89.20 -5.18
N PRO A 78 22.26 -89.84 -4.07
CA PRO A 78 21.26 -90.52 -3.23
C PRO A 78 21.68 -90.69 -1.74
N GLY A 79 20.80 -91.33 -0.95
CA GLY A 79 21.22 -92.20 0.17
C GLY A 79 20.77 -91.76 1.56
N ALA A 80 20.18 -92.69 2.32
CA ALA A 80 19.75 -92.50 3.70
C ALA A 80 20.00 -93.75 4.57
N THR A 81 20.21 -93.52 5.86
CA THR A 81 20.08 -94.40 7.04
C THR A 81 20.23 -93.45 8.25
N GLY A 82 19.51 -93.53 9.36
CA GLY A 82 19.01 -94.66 10.15
C GLY A 82 19.66 -94.55 11.55
N ASP A 83 19.02 -94.79 12.70
CA ASP A 83 17.68 -95.31 13.01
C ASP A 83 17.32 -94.91 14.48
N GLY A 84 16.06 -95.08 14.93
CA GLY A 84 15.68 -94.98 16.36
C GLY A 84 14.38 -94.22 16.70
N GLY A 85 13.21 -94.85 16.55
CA GLY A 85 11.94 -94.43 17.18
C GLY A 85 11.64 -95.25 18.47
N PRO A 86 10.36 -95.57 18.81
CA PRO A 86 9.09 -95.03 18.31
C PRO A 86 7.97 -94.87 19.41
N THR A 87 6.80 -94.29 19.08
CA THR A 87 5.41 -94.79 19.40
C THR A 87 4.35 -93.74 19.00
N LYS A 88 3.42 -94.04 18.08
CA LYS A 88 2.04 -94.57 18.27
C LYS A 88 1.12 -93.67 19.13
N SER A 89 0.12 -92.93 18.64
CA SER A 89 -1.02 -93.17 17.70
C SER A 89 -2.31 -93.72 18.35
N SER A 90 -3.42 -92.97 18.30
CA SER A 90 -4.76 -93.52 18.00
C SER A 90 -5.77 -92.43 17.59
N HIS A 91 -6.65 -92.78 16.65
CA HIS A 91 -7.95 -92.12 16.39
C HIS A 91 -9.04 -92.71 17.33
N GLN A 92 -10.18 -92.02 17.48
CA GLN A 92 -11.53 -92.53 17.12
C GLN A 92 -12.63 -91.46 17.34
N ILE A 93 -13.80 -91.70 16.75
CA ILE A 93 -15.05 -90.91 16.68
C ILE A 93 -16.20 -91.84 17.18
N PRO A 94 -17.53 -91.53 17.18
CA PRO A 94 -18.31 -90.28 17.10
C PRO A 94 -19.47 -90.21 18.15
N GLY A 95 -20.44 -89.28 18.01
CA GLY A 95 -21.87 -89.64 18.22
C GLY A 95 -22.84 -88.74 19.03
N ARG A 96 -23.50 -87.80 18.34
CA ARG A 96 -24.96 -87.49 18.35
C ARG A 96 -25.85 -87.99 19.53
N THR A 97 -26.65 -87.10 20.16
CA THR A 97 -28.15 -86.99 20.06
C THR A 97 -28.75 -86.12 21.20
N LEU A 98 -30.02 -85.69 21.05
CA LEU A 98 -30.77 -84.69 21.82
C LEU A 98 -31.58 -85.23 23.03
N SER A 99 -32.12 -84.27 23.81
CA SER A 99 -33.34 -84.31 24.65
C SER A 99 -33.11 -84.27 26.17
N GLY A 100 -33.97 -83.53 26.87
CA GLY A 100 -33.85 -83.23 28.31
C GLY A 100 -34.84 -84.01 29.20
N GLY A 101 -34.59 -83.95 30.51
CA GLY A 101 -35.43 -84.54 31.56
C GLY A 101 -34.91 -84.18 32.95
N SER A 102 -35.80 -83.93 33.91
CA SER A 102 -35.46 -83.43 35.25
C SER A 102 -35.23 -84.55 36.28
N GLY A 103 -34.28 -84.35 37.20
CA GLY A 103 -34.06 -85.24 38.35
C GLY A 103 -32.77 -84.92 39.11
N LYS A 104 -32.80 -84.91 40.45
CA LYS A 104 -31.70 -84.40 41.29
C LYS A 104 -31.28 -85.39 42.38
N ALA A 105 -30.09 -86.00 42.24
CA ALA A 105 -29.16 -86.33 43.36
C ALA A 105 -27.99 -87.25 42.91
N THR A 106 -26.75 -86.76 42.98
CA THR A 106 -25.55 -87.41 43.61
C THR A 106 -24.32 -86.52 43.39
N SER A 107 -23.29 -86.66 44.23
CA SER A 107 -22.02 -85.91 44.17
C SER A 107 -20.87 -86.88 44.52
N PRO A 108 -19.58 -86.65 44.15
CA PRO A 108 -19.03 -85.52 43.40
C PRO A 108 -18.33 -85.93 42.09
N VAL A 109 -18.06 -84.93 41.23
CA VAL A 109 -16.91 -84.92 40.30
C VAL A 109 -16.21 -83.57 40.50
N ALA A 110 -14.88 -83.56 40.52
CA ALA A 110 -14.09 -82.35 40.76
C ALA A 110 -14.30 -81.29 39.65
N PRO A 111 -14.13 -79.99 39.96
CA PRO A 111 -14.10 -78.96 38.92
C PRO A 111 -12.97 -79.25 37.91
N ARG A 112 -13.22 -78.89 36.65
CA ARG A 112 -12.16 -78.50 35.72
C ARG A 112 -11.97 -76.99 35.88
N GLY A 113 -10.77 -76.50 35.64
CA GLY A 113 -10.29 -75.22 36.17
C GLY A 113 -9.45 -75.41 37.43
N ALA A 114 -8.50 -74.50 37.66
CA ALA A 114 -7.85 -74.36 38.97
C ALA A 114 -8.87 -73.92 40.04
N SER A 115 -8.48 -73.87 41.31
CA SER A 115 -9.35 -73.33 42.38
C SER A 115 -9.75 -71.87 42.19
N ASN A 116 -9.03 -71.17 41.29
CA ASN A 116 -9.07 -69.75 40.98
C ASN A 116 -9.32 -69.48 39.49
N ASP A 117 -10.00 -70.40 38.79
CA ASP A 117 -10.49 -70.26 37.39
C ASP A 117 -11.47 -69.08 37.20
N GLU A 118 -12.01 -68.54 38.30
CA GLU A 118 -13.01 -67.47 38.33
C GLU A 118 -12.63 -66.41 39.36
N CYS A 119 -12.87 -65.13 39.06
CA CYS A 119 -12.54 -64.02 39.97
C CYS A 119 -13.32 -64.03 41.30
N THR A 120 -14.30 -64.92 41.48
CA THR A 120 -15.01 -65.13 42.75
C THR A 120 -14.21 -65.97 43.76
N ALA A 121 -13.16 -66.67 43.33
CA ALA A 121 -12.35 -67.56 44.16
C ALA A 121 -10.82 -67.37 43.96
N PRO A 122 -10.30 -66.12 43.97
CA PRO A 122 -8.90 -65.86 43.68
C PRO A 122 -7.96 -66.44 44.75
N VAL A 123 -6.76 -66.87 44.35
CA VAL A 123 -5.70 -67.23 45.31
C VAL A 123 -5.20 -65.95 45.99
N VAL A 124 -5.36 -65.87 47.32
CA VAL A 124 -4.91 -64.70 48.10
C VAL A 124 -3.39 -64.71 48.27
N LEU A 125 -2.74 -63.61 47.89
CA LEU A 125 -1.30 -63.41 47.95
C LEU A 125 -0.94 -62.25 48.90
N THR A 126 0.11 -62.42 49.69
CA THR A 126 0.52 -61.48 50.74
C THR A 126 2.01 -61.22 50.76
N GLY A 127 2.42 -59.95 50.85
CA GLY A 127 3.82 -59.54 50.91
C GLY A 127 4.38 -59.04 49.57
N SER A 128 5.66 -58.63 49.58
CA SER A 128 6.42 -58.28 48.37
C SER A 128 7.85 -58.82 48.49
N PRO A 129 8.36 -59.58 47.49
CA PRO A 129 7.60 -60.21 46.41
C PRO A 129 6.68 -61.32 46.96
N ALA A 130 5.47 -61.43 46.42
CA ALA A 130 4.58 -62.57 46.63
C ALA A 130 4.48 -63.38 45.34
N SER A 131 4.35 -64.71 45.43
CA SER A 131 4.32 -65.56 44.24
C SER A 131 3.43 -66.79 44.39
N SER A 132 2.89 -67.27 43.27
CA SER A 132 2.13 -68.51 43.17
C SER A 132 2.37 -69.19 41.82
N ALA A 133 2.25 -70.51 41.80
CA ALA A 133 2.15 -71.25 40.54
C ALA A 133 0.86 -70.86 39.78
N TYR A 134 0.91 -70.95 38.45
CA TYR A 134 -0.22 -70.83 37.53
C TYR A 134 -0.17 -71.96 36.47
N ASN A 135 -1.31 -72.32 35.89
CA ASN A 135 -1.45 -73.39 34.90
C ASN A 135 -2.64 -73.15 33.94
N ASN A 136 -2.45 -72.29 32.95
CA ASN A 136 -3.46 -71.99 31.93
C ASN A 136 -3.80 -73.19 31.02
N ALA A 137 -3.13 -74.34 31.17
CA ALA A 137 -3.46 -75.56 30.42
C ALA A 137 -4.64 -76.37 31.02
N VAL A 138 -5.09 -76.08 32.24
CA VAL A 138 -6.26 -76.73 32.87
C VAL A 138 -7.44 -75.78 33.12
N ASN A 139 -7.24 -74.49 32.87
CA ASN A 139 -8.18 -73.41 33.13
C ASN A 139 -9.17 -73.20 31.97
N THR A 140 -10.25 -72.45 32.23
CA THR A 140 -11.22 -72.03 31.22
C THR A 140 -11.19 -70.51 31.00
N THR A 141 -11.81 -70.01 29.93
CA THR A 141 -11.95 -68.55 29.74
C THR A 141 -13.27 -68.11 30.37
N GLY A 142 -13.20 -67.40 31.49
CA GLY A 142 -14.38 -66.86 32.16
C GLY A 142 -15.02 -65.71 31.36
N SER A 143 -16.21 -65.24 31.78
CA SER A 143 -16.76 -63.98 31.24
C SER A 143 -16.17 -62.73 31.90
N SER A 144 -15.43 -62.89 32.99
CA SER A 144 -14.88 -61.82 33.81
C SER A 144 -13.57 -61.27 33.24
N GLY A 145 -13.35 -59.96 33.32
CA GLY A 145 -12.13 -59.29 32.80
C GLY A 145 -12.03 -59.19 31.27
N GLN A 146 -12.76 -60.03 30.54
CA GLN A 146 -12.70 -60.12 29.07
C GLN A 146 -13.17 -58.84 28.35
N GLY A 147 -12.74 -58.68 27.09
CA GLY A 147 -13.18 -57.59 26.21
C GLY A 147 -12.63 -56.20 26.54
N ASN A 148 -11.84 -56.04 27.61
CA ASN A 148 -11.40 -54.74 28.12
C ASN A 148 -10.49 -53.98 27.13
N ALA A 149 -10.82 -52.72 26.84
CA ALA A 149 -10.09 -51.90 25.87
C ALA A 149 -8.62 -51.64 26.27
N ALA A 150 -8.35 -51.50 27.57
CA ALA A 150 -7.00 -51.37 28.12
C ALA A 150 -6.14 -52.65 27.96
N CYS A 151 -6.72 -53.78 27.53
CA CYS A 151 -6.03 -55.03 27.21
C CYS A 151 -5.98 -55.33 25.69
N LEU A 152 -6.22 -54.34 24.82
CA LEU A 152 -6.25 -54.51 23.37
C LEU A 152 -4.83 -54.62 22.77
N PHE A 153 -4.24 -55.80 22.85
CA PHE A 153 -2.96 -56.14 22.22
C PHE A 153 -3.21 -56.93 20.93
N PHE A 154 -2.48 -56.60 19.86
CA PHE A 154 -2.59 -57.26 18.54
C PHE A 154 -4.04 -57.41 17.98
N SER A 155 -4.92 -56.45 18.29
CA SER A 155 -6.37 -56.47 17.99
C SER A 155 -7.20 -57.52 18.75
N GLN A 156 -6.70 -58.05 19.87
CA GLN A 156 -7.41 -58.95 20.77
C GLN A 156 -7.42 -58.40 22.22
N SER A 157 -8.60 -58.11 22.75
CA SER A 157 -8.77 -57.58 24.12
C SER A 157 -8.92 -58.65 25.21
N ASN A 158 -9.21 -59.90 24.83
CA ASN A 158 -9.41 -61.00 25.78
C ASN A 158 -8.10 -61.51 26.40
N ILE A 159 -8.24 -62.23 27.52
CA ILE A 159 -7.21 -62.94 28.27
C ILE A 159 -7.75 -64.36 28.48
N ASN A 160 -7.31 -65.32 27.67
CA ASN A 160 -7.93 -66.65 27.62
C ASN A 160 -7.38 -67.60 28.69
N ASN A 161 -8.15 -68.63 29.03
CA ASN A 161 -7.78 -69.71 29.96
C ASN A 161 -7.22 -69.17 31.29
N ASP A 162 -7.91 -68.19 31.85
CA ASP A 162 -7.41 -67.28 32.86
C ASP A 162 -7.55 -67.81 34.29
N GLU A 163 -6.68 -67.35 35.19
CA GLU A 163 -6.83 -67.57 36.62
C GLU A 163 -6.48 -66.32 37.44
N TRP A 164 -7.03 -66.28 38.64
CA TRP A 164 -7.16 -65.06 39.41
C TRP A 164 -6.39 -65.11 40.74
N PHE A 165 -5.74 -64.01 41.08
CA PHE A 165 -5.02 -63.81 42.34
C PHE A 165 -5.52 -62.53 43.00
N LEU A 166 -5.59 -62.51 44.33
CA LEU A 166 -5.96 -61.33 45.11
C LEU A 166 -4.78 -60.93 45.97
N TRP A 167 -4.06 -59.89 45.55
CA TRP A 167 -2.87 -59.40 46.24
C TRP A 167 -3.20 -58.15 47.05
N THR A 168 -2.62 -58.02 48.24
CA THR A 168 -2.78 -56.81 49.09
C THR A 168 -1.47 -56.05 49.13
N ALA A 169 -1.51 -54.77 48.73
CA ALA A 169 -0.31 -53.95 48.59
C ALA A 169 0.28 -53.59 49.96
N THR A 170 1.60 -53.78 50.10
CA THR A 170 2.34 -53.46 51.34
C THR A 170 2.83 -52.02 51.43
N ALA A 171 2.78 -51.29 50.31
CA ALA A 171 3.22 -49.90 50.16
C ALA A 171 2.45 -49.24 49.01
N THR A 172 2.47 -47.90 48.97
CA THR A 172 1.98 -47.10 47.83
C THR A 172 3.12 -46.90 46.83
N GLY A 173 2.82 -46.90 45.53
CA GLY A 173 3.80 -46.74 44.44
C GLY A 173 3.50 -47.68 43.27
N SER A 174 4.53 -48.06 42.51
CA SER A 174 4.41 -49.03 41.40
C SER A 174 4.57 -50.49 41.85
N ALA A 175 3.69 -51.37 41.39
CA ALA A 175 3.80 -52.83 41.51
C ALA A 175 4.01 -53.49 40.13
N ASN A 176 4.73 -54.61 40.08
CA ASN A 176 4.96 -55.40 38.88
C ASN A 176 4.54 -56.87 39.08
N ALA A 177 3.60 -57.35 38.26
CA ALA A 177 3.26 -58.76 38.15
C ALA A 177 3.92 -59.38 36.91
N THR A 178 4.74 -60.42 37.08
CA THR A 178 5.52 -61.02 35.99
C THR A 178 5.43 -62.54 35.90
N THR A 179 5.44 -63.04 34.66
CA THR A 179 5.56 -64.45 34.24
C THR A 179 6.84 -64.69 33.41
N CYS A 180 7.75 -63.72 33.35
CA CYS A 180 9.00 -63.83 32.59
C CYS A 180 9.88 -65.00 33.07
N GLY A 181 10.52 -65.70 32.14
CA GLY A 181 11.41 -66.83 32.43
C GLY A 181 10.73 -68.21 32.51
N PHE A 182 9.42 -68.29 32.30
CA PHE A 182 8.67 -69.54 32.18
C PHE A 182 8.44 -69.93 30.70
N THR A 183 7.36 -70.66 30.41
CA THR A 183 7.01 -71.08 29.04
C THR A 183 5.51 -70.97 28.82
N GLY A 184 5.11 -70.37 27.70
CA GLY A 184 3.73 -70.13 27.30
C GLY A 184 3.66 -68.93 26.37
N ASP A 185 2.46 -68.40 26.25
CA ASP A 185 2.09 -67.18 25.53
C ASP A 185 1.13 -66.42 26.46
N THR A 186 1.68 -65.70 27.44
CA THR A 186 0.91 -65.20 28.60
C THR A 186 0.42 -63.77 28.44
N LYS A 187 -0.67 -63.46 29.13
CA LYS A 187 -1.26 -62.12 29.21
C LYS A 187 -1.73 -61.84 30.64
N ILE A 188 -1.45 -60.64 31.16
CA ILE A 188 -1.76 -60.25 32.54
C ILE A 188 -2.57 -58.95 32.57
N ALA A 189 -3.61 -58.90 33.41
CA ALA A 189 -4.31 -57.67 33.78
C ALA A 189 -4.35 -57.50 35.31
N ALA A 190 -4.22 -56.26 35.77
CA ALA A 190 -4.35 -55.87 37.17
C ALA A 190 -5.55 -54.92 37.34
N TYR A 191 -6.38 -55.17 38.35
CA TYR A 191 -7.62 -54.43 38.61
C TYR A 191 -7.62 -53.88 40.03
N ASN A 192 -8.15 -52.66 40.21
CA ASN A 192 -8.30 -52.06 41.54
C ASN A 192 -9.46 -52.71 42.30
N GLY A 193 -9.22 -53.12 43.54
CA GLY A 193 -10.21 -53.75 44.43
C GLY A 193 -10.32 -55.27 44.30
N ALA A 194 -11.11 -55.85 45.21
CA ALA A 194 -11.40 -57.28 45.31
C ALA A 194 -12.73 -57.69 44.65
N THR A 195 -13.37 -56.79 43.89
CA THR A 195 -14.72 -56.98 43.33
C THR A 195 -14.71 -57.83 42.07
N CYS A 196 -15.58 -58.84 42.02
CA CYS A 196 -15.79 -59.70 40.86
C CYS A 196 -17.26 -59.63 40.37
N PRO A 197 -17.52 -59.43 39.06
CA PRO A 197 -16.55 -59.11 38.02
C PRO A 197 -15.86 -57.75 38.28
N PRO A 198 -14.57 -57.60 37.91
CA PRO A 198 -13.87 -56.33 38.09
C PRO A 198 -14.30 -55.30 37.04
N GLY A 199 -13.88 -54.05 37.25
CA GLY A 199 -14.06 -52.95 36.29
C GLY A 199 -13.04 -52.97 35.15
N ALA A 200 -12.62 -51.79 34.70
CA ALA A 200 -11.46 -51.66 33.83
C ALA A 200 -10.16 -52.00 34.60
N PRO A 201 -9.16 -52.63 33.96
CA PRO A 201 -7.87 -52.85 34.58
C PRO A 201 -7.07 -51.54 34.65
N ILE A 202 -6.30 -51.40 35.72
CA ILE A 202 -5.36 -50.28 35.96
C ILE A 202 -3.97 -50.53 35.39
N GLY A 203 -3.73 -51.74 34.87
CA GLY A 203 -2.58 -52.09 34.06
C GLY A 203 -2.86 -53.41 33.33
N CYS A 204 -2.37 -53.54 32.10
CA CYS A 204 -2.50 -54.77 31.31
C CYS A 204 -1.30 -54.91 30.37
N ASN A 205 -0.80 -56.12 30.17
CA ASN A 205 0.28 -56.38 29.21
C ASN A 205 0.24 -57.84 28.69
N ASP A 206 1.00 -58.09 27.64
CA ASP A 206 0.98 -59.29 26.80
C ASP A 206 2.46 -59.73 26.58
N ASP A 207 3.03 -59.42 25.41
CA ASP A 207 4.43 -59.65 25.04
C ASP A 207 5.39 -58.58 25.61
N ALA A 208 5.94 -58.82 26.80
CA ALA A 208 6.90 -57.93 27.47
C ALA A 208 8.35 -58.48 27.50
N CYS A 209 8.52 -59.79 27.45
CA CYS A 209 9.80 -60.48 27.62
C CYS A 209 9.90 -61.72 26.70
N GLY A 210 9.55 -61.52 25.43
CA GLY A 210 9.15 -62.58 24.51
C GLY A 210 7.63 -62.77 24.58
N LEU A 211 7.14 -64.00 24.36
CA LEU A 211 5.73 -64.38 24.52
C LEU A 211 5.29 -64.46 26.01
N LEU A 212 5.79 -63.57 26.84
CA LEU A 212 5.66 -63.60 28.30
C LEU A 212 5.59 -62.19 28.86
N THR A 213 4.99 -62.06 30.03
CA THR A 213 4.48 -60.77 30.50
C THR A 213 5.24 -60.21 31.71
N THR A 214 5.35 -58.88 31.73
CA THR A 214 5.63 -58.07 32.92
C THR A 214 4.61 -56.93 32.89
N CYS A 215 3.73 -56.85 33.88
CA CYS A 215 2.62 -55.92 33.94
C CYS A 215 2.83 -55.01 35.14
N ILE A 216 3.09 -53.73 34.85
CA ILE A 216 3.35 -52.69 35.85
C ILE A 216 2.06 -51.89 36.07
N PHE A 217 1.69 -51.64 37.32
CA PHE A 217 0.44 -50.96 37.69
C PHE A 217 0.59 -50.18 39.01
N PRO A 218 -0.10 -49.03 39.17
CA PRO A 218 -0.05 -48.23 40.39
C PRO A 218 -0.86 -48.89 41.51
N VAL A 219 -0.35 -48.82 42.75
CA VAL A 219 -0.98 -49.42 43.93
C VAL A 219 -0.87 -48.51 45.16
N ILE A 220 -1.81 -48.66 46.09
CA ILE A 220 -1.92 -47.90 47.34
C ILE A 220 -1.80 -48.87 48.52
N SER A 221 -1.00 -48.51 49.53
CA SER A 221 -0.76 -49.35 50.71
C SER A 221 -2.07 -49.77 51.40
N GLY A 222 -2.21 -51.07 51.66
CA GLY A 222 -3.40 -51.66 52.27
C GLY A 222 -4.55 -51.99 51.31
N ASN A 223 -4.56 -51.43 50.09
CA ASN A 223 -5.57 -51.78 49.09
C ASN A 223 -5.32 -53.18 48.50
N GLN A 224 -6.42 -53.80 48.04
CA GLN A 224 -6.39 -55.11 47.41
C GLN A 224 -6.56 -54.98 45.89
N TYR A 225 -5.90 -55.86 45.15
CA TYR A 225 -5.84 -55.85 43.70
C TYR A 225 -6.08 -57.27 43.15
N LEU A 226 -7.07 -57.41 42.27
CA LEU A 226 -7.26 -58.63 41.50
C LEU A 226 -6.27 -58.64 40.33
N ILE A 227 -5.50 -59.72 40.22
CA ILE A 227 -4.58 -59.97 39.10
C ILE A 227 -5.10 -61.17 38.32
N GLN A 228 -5.36 -60.97 37.04
CA GLN A 228 -5.77 -62.01 36.08
C GLN A 228 -4.54 -62.44 35.29
N VAL A 229 -4.25 -63.74 35.25
CA VAL A 229 -3.15 -64.33 34.47
C VAL A 229 -3.72 -65.36 33.51
N GLY A 230 -3.68 -65.09 32.22
CA GLY A 230 -4.15 -65.97 31.15
C GLY A 230 -3.18 -66.05 30.00
N THR A 231 -3.70 -66.38 28.82
CA THR A 231 -2.97 -66.42 27.56
C THR A 231 -3.50 -65.45 26.52
N TYR A 232 -2.63 -65.07 25.57
CA TYR A 232 -3.06 -64.35 24.38
C TYR A 232 -4.13 -65.16 23.61
N PRO A 233 -5.17 -64.55 23.02
CA PRO A 233 -6.20 -65.27 22.26
C PRO A 233 -5.70 -65.98 21.00
N GLY A 234 -5.34 -67.27 21.17
CA GLY A 234 -4.74 -68.13 20.15
C GLY A 234 -3.33 -68.62 20.49
N GLY A 235 -2.76 -68.12 21.58
CA GLY A 235 -1.42 -68.45 22.06
C GLY A 235 -1.27 -69.83 22.70
N ALA A 236 -0.02 -70.18 23.00
CA ALA A 236 0.34 -71.45 23.65
C ALA A 236 0.09 -71.43 25.17
N ASN A 237 -0.78 -72.33 25.65
CA ASN A 237 -1.00 -72.54 27.09
C ASN A 237 0.31 -72.94 27.82
N GLY A 238 0.53 -72.30 28.97
CA GLY A 238 1.75 -72.43 29.76
C GLY A 238 1.53 -72.88 31.20
N THR A 239 2.65 -73.13 31.89
CA THR A 239 2.73 -73.35 33.34
C THR A 239 3.94 -72.63 33.89
N GLY A 240 3.80 -71.95 35.02
CA GLY A 240 4.91 -71.21 35.62
C GLY A 240 4.57 -70.67 36.99
N THR A 241 5.25 -69.60 37.39
CA THR A 241 4.98 -68.85 38.62
C THR A 241 4.70 -67.39 38.26
N VAL A 242 3.58 -66.84 38.72
CA VAL A 242 3.39 -65.38 38.72
C VAL A 242 4.07 -64.82 39.97
N THR A 243 4.89 -63.80 39.79
CA THR A 243 5.53 -63.07 40.89
C THR A 243 5.03 -61.64 40.87
N ILE A 244 4.40 -61.21 41.97
CA ILE A 244 3.96 -59.84 42.19
C ILE A 244 4.94 -59.18 43.15
N THR A 245 5.70 -58.23 42.62
CA THR A 245 6.61 -57.38 43.39
C THR A 245 5.93 -56.03 43.57
N GLY A 246 5.43 -55.78 44.78
CA GLY A 246 4.94 -54.45 45.18
C GLY A 246 6.08 -53.46 45.48
N PRO A 247 5.75 -52.17 45.68
CA PRO A 247 6.72 -51.12 45.91
C PRO A 247 7.63 -51.45 47.12
N GLY A 248 8.89 -51.06 47.05
CA GLY A 248 9.84 -51.21 48.16
C GLY A 248 10.54 -52.57 48.28
N SER A 249 10.53 -53.44 47.25
CA SER A 249 11.53 -54.53 47.19
C SER A 249 12.96 -54.00 46.96
N GLY A 250 13.09 -52.74 46.52
CA GLY A 250 14.30 -51.93 46.54
C GLY A 250 14.66 -51.33 47.91
N GLY A 251 14.05 -51.83 49.00
CA GLY A 251 14.23 -51.30 50.35
C GLY A 251 13.16 -50.26 50.72
N PRO A 252 13.19 -49.76 51.98
CA PRO A 252 12.35 -48.64 52.37
C PRO A 252 12.84 -47.36 51.68
N CYS A 253 11.93 -46.64 51.04
CA CYS A 253 12.17 -45.32 50.49
C CYS A 253 12.58 -44.35 51.63
N THR A 254 13.86 -43.96 51.68
CA THR A 254 14.45 -43.10 52.73
C THR A 254 14.74 -41.66 52.29
N ASP A 255 14.57 -41.42 51.00
CA ASP A 255 14.80 -40.18 50.26
C ASP A 255 13.75 -40.11 49.14
N ASN A 256 13.79 -39.07 48.30
CA ASN A 256 12.73 -38.81 47.33
C ASN A 256 12.84 -39.63 46.03
N ASP A 257 13.23 -40.90 46.13
CA ASP A 257 13.18 -41.88 45.03
C ASP A 257 11.75 -42.29 44.70
N CYS A 258 10.85 -42.29 45.69
CA CYS A 258 9.43 -42.61 45.52
C CYS A 258 8.53 -41.40 45.85
N CYS A 259 7.31 -41.38 45.29
CA CYS A 259 6.34 -40.31 45.53
C CYS A 259 5.91 -40.14 47.00
N ALA A 260 6.04 -41.19 47.83
CA ALA A 260 5.66 -41.14 49.24
C ALA A 260 6.65 -40.36 50.13
N MET A 261 7.86 -40.09 49.64
CA MET A 261 8.90 -39.29 50.32
C MET A 261 9.34 -38.10 49.46
N ALA A 262 8.44 -37.58 48.62
CA ALA A 262 8.68 -36.44 47.75
C ALA A 262 9.24 -35.23 48.52
N THR A 263 10.34 -34.64 48.02
CA THR A 263 10.96 -33.48 48.67
C THR A 263 10.06 -32.26 48.52
N VAL A 264 9.58 -31.71 49.63
CA VAL A 264 8.77 -30.48 49.61
C VAL A 264 9.61 -29.31 49.12
N VAL A 265 9.14 -28.63 48.07
CA VAL A 265 9.73 -27.41 47.51
C VAL A 265 8.80 -26.21 47.72
N SER A 266 9.39 -25.04 47.91
CA SER A 266 8.62 -23.79 48.05
C SER A 266 8.27 -23.20 46.69
N VAL A 267 7.20 -22.40 46.64
CA VAL A 267 6.76 -21.74 45.41
C VAL A 267 6.84 -20.22 45.59
N PRO A 268 7.65 -19.48 44.80
CA PRO A 268 8.59 -19.98 43.79
C PRO A 268 9.90 -20.53 44.39
N SER A 269 10.56 -21.44 43.69
CA SER A 269 11.94 -21.87 43.98
C SER A 269 12.67 -22.46 42.77
N THR A 270 13.96 -22.72 42.94
CA THR A 270 14.78 -23.52 42.01
C THR A 270 15.48 -24.61 42.82
N THR A 271 15.40 -25.86 42.37
CA THR A 271 15.87 -27.04 43.10
C THR A 271 16.71 -27.94 42.18
N ALA A 272 17.87 -28.35 42.67
CA ALA A 272 18.74 -29.32 41.99
C ALA A 272 18.35 -30.75 42.35
N TYR A 273 18.44 -31.67 41.40
CA TYR A 273 18.14 -33.09 41.58
C TYR A 273 19.13 -33.98 40.84
N ASN A 274 19.17 -35.26 41.18
CA ASN A 274 20.02 -36.24 40.51
C ASN A 274 19.33 -37.59 40.34
N LEU A 275 19.27 -38.07 39.11
CA LEU A 275 18.70 -39.36 38.74
C LEU A 275 19.73 -40.50 38.80
N THR A 276 21.02 -40.20 39.04
CA THR A 276 22.06 -41.23 39.19
C THR A 276 21.78 -42.11 40.41
N GLY A 277 21.49 -43.38 40.17
CA GLY A 277 21.23 -44.38 41.21
C GLY A 277 19.82 -44.37 41.77
N ALA A 278 18.90 -43.59 41.18
CA ALA A 278 17.48 -43.64 41.47
C ALA A 278 16.79 -44.86 40.85
N THR A 279 15.62 -45.23 41.38
CA THR A 279 14.72 -46.25 40.84
C THR A 279 13.57 -45.64 40.00
N ASN A 280 12.78 -46.49 39.35
CA ASN A 280 11.65 -46.10 38.48
C ASN A 280 10.36 -46.45 39.21
N ASP A 281 9.86 -45.50 40.00
CA ASP A 281 8.75 -45.73 40.94
C ASP A 281 7.38 -45.38 40.35
N TRP A 282 7.35 -44.85 39.12
CA TRP A 282 6.14 -44.66 38.31
C TRP A 282 6.37 -45.04 36.83
N PRO A 283 5.50 -45.86 36.21
CA PRO A 283 5.57 -46.15 34.79
C PRO A 283 5.14 -44.93 33.95
N GLY A 284 6.09 -44.04 33.66
CA GLY A 284 5.82 -42.78 32.97
C GLY A 284 5.22 -42.95 31.57
N THR A 285 4.15 -42.18 31.28
CA THR A 285 3.37 -42.32 30.04
C THR A 285 3.89 -41.50 28.86
N CYS A 286 4.93 -40.67 29.07
CA CYS A 286 5.57 -39.84 28.04
C CYS A 286 7.11 -39.93 28.12
N GLY A 287 7.81 -39.42 27.09
CA GLY A 287 9.28 -39.34 27.03
C GLY A 287 10.06 -40.66 27.14
N ALA A 288 9.44 -41.76 26.69
CA ALA A 288 9.96 -43.12 26.88
C ALA A 288 10.31 -43.45 28.36
N THR A 289 9.68 -42.78 29.33
CA THR A 289 10.04 -42.88 30.76
C THR A 289 9.39 -44.03 31.54
N ALA A 290 8.81 -45.02 30.84
CA ALA A 290 8.16 -46.19 31.43
C ALA A 290 9.11 -47.06 32.28
N THR A 291 10.42 -46.97 32.04
CA THR A 291 11.49 -47.63 32.80
C THR A 291 12.62 -46.67 33.19
N ALA A 292 12.37 -45.36 33.23
CA ALA A 292 13.39 -44.35 33.49
C ALA A 292 13.51 -44.03 35.00
N PRO A 293 14.72 -43.88 35.55
CA PRO A 293 14.88 -43.50 36.95
C PRO A 293 14.26 -42.12 37.21
N ASP A 294 13.56 -41.97 38.32
CA ASP A 294 12.82 -40.76 38.66
C ASP A 294 13.10 -40.24 40.08
N ARG A 295 12.76 -38.95 40.30
CA ARG A 295 12.87 -38.27 41.60
C ARG A 295 11.66 -37.39 41.84
N TRP A 296 11.19 -37.35 43.09
CA TRP A 296 9.90 -36.78 43.44
C TRP A 296 9.99 -35.51 44.28
N PHE A 297 9.09 -34.57 44.00
CA PHE A 297 8.97 -33.31 44.70
C PHE A 297 7.50 -33.00 44.97
N SER A 298 7.21 -32.29 46.05
CA SER A 298 5.85 -31.82 46.38
C SER A 298 5.82 -30.32 46.44
N ALA A 299 4.83 -29.68 45.83
CA ALA A 299 4.67 -28.23 45.84
C ALA A 299 3.26 -27.84 46.28
N THR A 300 3.14 -27.22 47.45
CA THR A 300 1.88 -26.61 47.90
C THR A 300 1.61 -25.33 47.11
N ALA A 301 0.44 -25.20 46.51
CA ALA A 301 0.07 -24.01 45.76
C ALA A 301 -0.26 -22.84 46.72
N PRO A 302 0.49 -21.71 46.70
CA PRO A 302 0.27 -20.59 47.63
C PRO A 302 -0.99 -19.76 47.29
N SER A 303 -1.55 -19.93 46.09
CA SER A 303 -2.80 -19.34 45.63
C SER A 303 -3.39 -20.20 44.51
N SER A 304 -4.70 -20.11 44.28
CA SER A 304 -5.31 -20.69 43.09
C SER A 304 -4.84 -19.94 41.85
N GLY A 305 -4.74 -20.62 40.71
CA GLY A 305 -4.22 -20.07 39.46
C GLY A 305 -3.52 -21.16 38.66
N THR A 306 -2.50 -20.80 37.90
CA THR A 306 -1.68 -21.77 37.15
C THR A 306 -0.29 -21.88 37.79
N MET A 307 0.18 -23.10 38.03
CA MET A 307 1.57 -23.38 38.44
C MET A 307 2.40 -23.75 37.20
N VAL A 308 3.66 -23.31 37.17
CA VAL A 308 4.65 -23.69 36.14
C VAL A 308 5.79 -24.46 36.80
N VAL A 309 6.19 -25.57 36.17
CA VAL A 309 7.35 -26.38 36.56
C VAL A 309 8.25 -26.54 35.34
N SER A 310 9.51 -26.12 35.44
CA SER A 310 10.40 -25.96 34.28
C SER A 310 11.82 -26.46 34.53
N THR A 311 12.35 -27.33 33.66
CA THR A 311 13.78 -27.70 33.59
C THR A 311 14.56 -26.90 32.54
N CYS A 312 13.95 -25.86 31.93
CA CYS A 312 14.59 -25.04 30.90
C CYS A 312 15.92 -24.44 31.38
N GLY A 313 16.94 -24.51 30.52
CA GLY A 313 18.31 -24.07 30.85
C GLY A 313 19.15 -25.10 31.60
N SER A 314 18.59 -26.25 31.99
CA SER A 314 19.41 -27.42 32.33
C SER A 314 20.06 -28.02 31.07
N SER A 315 21.14 -28.80 31.24
CA SER A 315 21.91 -29.37 30.11
C SER A 315 21.58 -30.85 29.84
N VAL A 316 20.34 -31.26 30.10
CA VAL A 316 19.93 -32.67 30.16
C VAL A 316 18.60 -32.87 29.45
N ASP A 317 18.47 -34.01 28.79
CA ASP A 317 17.23 -34.52 28.21
C ASP A 317 16.24 -34.90 29.34
N THR A 318 15.13 -34.17 29.49
CA THR A 318 14.31 -34.19 30.73
C THR A 318 12.81 -34.21 30.50
N VAL A 319 12.12 -34.99 31.35
CA VAL A 319 10.68 -35.28 31.26
C VAL A 319 10.03 -34.95 32.60
N ILE A 320 8.88 -34.27 32.57
CA ILE A 320 8.13 -33.89 33.77
C ILE A 320 6.78 -34.61 33.76
N THR A 321 6.39 -35.18 34.89
CA THR A 321 5.04 -35.69 35.14
C THR A 321 4.49 -35.07 36.42
N VAL A 322 3.21 -34.68 36.44
CA VAL A 322 2.55 -34.14 37.64
C VAL A 322 1.31 -34.97 37.96
N LEU A 323 1.15 -35.34 39.24
CA LEU A 323 0.00 -36.08 39.78
C LEU A 323 -0.70 -35.24 40.87
N ASP A 324 -2.02 -35.45 41.04
CA ASP A 324 -2.76 -34.90 42.18
C ASP A 324 -2.30 -35.52 43.51
N GLU A 325 -1.94 -36.80 43.53
CA GLU A 325 -1.42 -37.50 44.72
C GLU A 325 -0.47 -38.67 44.35
N CYS A 326 0.22 -39.25 45.34
CA CYS A 326 1.13 -40.38 45.14
C CYS A 326 0.36 -41.65 44.73
N GLY A 327 0.44 -42.00 43.45
CA GLY A 327 -0.37 -43.09 42.85
C GLY A 327 -1.72 -42.64 42.28
N GLY A 328 -2.00 -41.33 42.33
CA GLY A 328 -3.23 -40.73 41.81
C GLY A 328 -3.26 -40.53 40.29
N PRO A 329 -4.28 -39.83 39.76
CA PRO A 329 -4.35 -39.49 38.34
C PRO A 329 -3.23 -38.52 37.93
N GLN A 330 -2.87 -38.59 36.65
CA GLN A 330 -1.87 -37.73 36.03
C GLN A 330 -2.52 -36.46 35.48
N ILE A 331 -2.11 -35.30 35.98
CA ILE A 331 -2.57 -33.98 35.54
C ILE A 331 -1.95 -33.64 34.18
N VAL A 332 -0.63 -33.78 34.08
CA VAL A 332 0.16 -33.48 32.88
C VAL A 332 1.42 -34.34 32.82
N CYS A 333 1.83 -34.71 31.61
CA CYS A 333 3.13 -35.31 31.31
C CYS A 333 3.62 -34.65 30.02
N LEU A 334 4.84 -34.12 30.01
CA LEU A 334 5.46 -33.59 28.80
C LEU A 334 6.93 -34.01 28.69
N ASP A 335 7.36 -34.09 27.44
CA ASP A 335 8.68 -34.41 26.92
C ASP A 335 8.93 -33.39 25.81
N ASP A 336 10.06 -32.68 25.86
CA ASP A 336 10.44 -31.50 25.05
C ASP A 336 9.47 -30.29 25.09
N PHE A 337 10.03 -29.13 25.44
CA PHE A 337 9.37 -27.81 25.33
C PHE A 337 10.33 -26.71 24.86
N CYS A 338 11.50 -26.61 25.51
CA CYS A 338 12.47 -25.52 25.34
C CYS A 338 13.82 -26.04 24.78
N GLY A 339 13.74 -26.92 23.77
CA GLY A 339 14.83 -27.81 23.36
C GLY A 339 14.62 -29.19 23.97
N LEU A 340 15.69 -29.85 24.42
CA LEU A 340 15.64 -31.14 25.15
C LEU A 340 15.21 -30.99 26.62
N GLN A 341 14.53 -29.90 26.96
CA GLN A 341 14.13 -29.54 28.32
C GLN A 341 12.63 -29.29 28.33
N THR A 342 11.98 -29.66 29.43
CA THR A 342 10.52 -29.65 29.56
C THR A 342 10.05 -28.52 30.48
N GLU A 343 8.93 -27.91 30.12
CA GLU A 343 8.16 -27.03 30.98
C GLU A 343 6.70 -27.44 30.92
N VAL A 344 6.06 -27.60 32.08
CA VAL A 344 4.63 -27.90 32.18
C VAL A 344 3.94 -26.78 32.94
N SER A 345 2.71 -26.46 32.53
CA SER A 345 1.81 -25.57 33.26
C SER A 345 0.46 -26.24 33.46
N PHE A 346 -0.13 -26.05 34.64
CA PHE A 346 -1.39 -26.69 35.04
C PHE A 346 -2.13 -25.85 36.09
N ALA A 347 -3.46 -25.95 36.10
CA ALA A 347 -4.30 -25.26 37.08
C ALA A 347 -4.13 -25.88 38.49
N VAL A 348 -4.10 -25.02 39.51
CA VAL A 348 -3.91 -25.39 40.92
C VAL A 348 -4.87 -24.62 41.84
N VAL A 349 -5.13 -25.19 43.02
CA VAL A 349 -6.01 -24.63 44.05
C VAL A 349 -5.22 -24.23 45.29
N ALA A 350 -5.51 -23.05 45.87
CA ALA A 350 -4.82 -22.52 47.04
C ALA A 350 -4.82 -23.50 48.23
N GLY A 351 -3.63 -23.93 48.65
CA GLY A 351 -3.42 -24.81 49.79
C GLY A 351 -3.37 -26.30 49.49
N GLU A 352 -3.63 -26.73 48.25
CA GLU A 352 -3.46 -28.12 47.83
C GLU A 352 -1.99 -28.41 47.46
N ASP A 353 -1.56 -29.66 47.68
CA ASP A 353 -0.23 -30.19 47.36
C ASP A 353 -0.24 -30.91 46.00
N TYR A 354 0.78 -30.69 45.17
CA TYR A 354 0.93 -31.32 43.86
C TYR A 354 2.25 -32.10 43.77
N LEU A 355 2.20 -33.35 43.30
CA LEU A 355 3.40 -34.19 43.20
C LEU A 355 4.03 -34.13 41.81
N ILE A 356 5.31 -33.78 41.78
CA ILE A 356 6.12 -33.54 40.60
C ILE A 356 7.17 -34.66 40.49
N ARG A 357 7.07 -35.48 39.44
CA ARG A 357 8.07 -36.45 39.02
C ARG A 357 9.03 -35.80 38.04
N MET A 358 10.32 -35.88 38.35
CA MET A 358 11.41 -35.53 37.45
C MET A 358 12.04 -36.82 36.92
N ALA A 359 12.10 -36.99 35.59
CA ALA A 359 12.73 -38.11 34.93
C ALA A 359 13.62 -37.64 33.75
N GLY A 360 14.41 -38.54 33.18
CA GLY A 360 15.22 -38.29 31.99
C GLY A 360 14.77 -39.14 30.81
N PHE A 361 14.76 -38.55 29.61
CA PHE A 361 14.30 -39.22 28.39
C PHE A 361 15.02 -40.55 28.18
N ASN A 362 14.27 -41.59 27.81
CA ASN A 362 14.79 -42.94 27.51
C ASN A 362 15.76 -43.50 28.59
N GLY A 363 15.55 -43.13 29.87
CA GLY A 363 16.34 -43.62 31.00
C GLY A 363 17.59 -42.79 31.37
N ALA A 364 17.73 -41.55 30.89
CA ALA A 364 18.88 -40.70 31.17
C ALA A 364 19.03 -40.36 32.68
N ALA A 365 20.09 -40.89 33.32
CA ALA A 365 20.27 -40.87 34.79
C ALA A 365 21.20 -39.76 35.31
N ASN A 366 21.06 -38.51 34.83
CA ASN A 366 22.00 -37.41 35.12
C ASN A 366 21.53 -36.48 36.26
N ALA A 367 22.39 -35.52 36.64
CA ALA A 367 22.05 -34.41 37.54
C ALA A 367 21.55 -33.19 36.76
N ALA A 368 20.50 -32.54 37.26
CA ALA A 368 19.84 -31.40 36.63
C ALA A 368 19.23 -30.45 37.68
N SER A 369 18.49 -29.45 37.23
CA SER A 369 17.74 -28.52 38.09
C SER A 369 16.42 -28.15 37.44
N PHE A 370 15.39 -27.99 38.26
CA PHE A 370 14.10 -27.46 37.86
C PHE A 370 13.74 -26.23 38.69
N SER A 371 12.77 -25.46 38.20
CA SER A 371 12.11 -24.38 38.94
C SER A 371 10.62 -24.67 39.08
N VAL A 372 10.03 -24.15 40.15
CA VAL A 372 8.58 -24.12 40.37
C VAL A 372 8.18 -22.68 40.62
N SER A 373 7.10 -22.22 40.01
CA SER A 373 6.56 -20.88 40.25
C SER A 373 5.03 -20.85 40.07
N MET A 374 4.37 -19.90 40.73
CA MET A 374 3.04 -19.50 40.29
C MET A 374 3.21 -18.63 39.05
N LEU A 375 2.42 -18.92 38.02
CA LEU A 375 2.29 -18.09 36.84
C LEU A 375 1.72 -16.73 37.28
N GLY A 376 2.54 -15.67 37.22
CA GLY A 376 2.17 -14.36 37.72
C GLY A 376 0.90 -13.83 37.04
N PRO A 377 0.06 -13.01 37.73
CA PRO A 377 -1.18 -12.50 37.14
C PRO A 377 -0.87 -11.78 35.83
N CYS A 378 -1.55 -12.15 34.73
CA CYS A 378 -1.32 -11.43 33.49
C CYS A 378 -1.99 -10.07 33.58
N VAL A 379 -1.23 -9.02 33.29
CA VAL A 379 -1.72 -7.65 33.34
C VAL A 379 -1.26 -6.95 32.07
N LEU A 380 -2.03 -7.18 31.00
CA LEU A 380 -1.75 -6.68 29.65
C LEU A 380 -1.41 -5.20 29.68
N THR A 381 -0.44 -4.78 28.86
CA THR A 381 -0.02 -3.37 28.79
C THR A 381 -1.07 -2.50 28.09
N CYS A 382 -1.65 -3.06 27.03
CA CYS A 382 -2.74 -2.56 26.20
C CYS A 382 -4.12 -2.74 26.88
N ARG A 383 -4.55 -1.80 27.74
CA ARG A 383 -5.84 -1.88 28.47
C ARG A 383 -6.92 -0.91 27.96
N THR A 384 -6.70 -0.32 26.79
CA THR A 384 -7.59 0.68 26.18
C THR A 384 -7.69 0.41 24.69
N GLY A 385 -8.90 0.13 24.22
CA GLY A 385 -9.20 -0.25 22.85
C GLY A 385 -10.69 -0.54 22.68
N THR A 386 -11.10 -0.89 21.47
CA THR A 386 -12.47 -1.30 21.13
C THR A 386 -12.70 -2.73 21.64
N PRO A 387 -13.73 -3.02 22.46
CA PRO A 387 -14.09 -4.39 22.79
C PRO A 387 -14.60 -5.13 21.54
N GLU A 388 -14.17 -6.36 21.32
CA GLU A 388 -14.51 -7.15 20.12
C GLU A 388 -16.02 -7.42 19.94
N GLY A 389 -16.78 -7.46 21.04
CA GLY A 389 -18.23 -7.70 21.06
C GLY A 389 -18.65 -9.17 21.27
N GLU A 390 -17.73 -10.10 21.10
CA GLU A 390 -17.82 -11.52 21.49
C GLU A 390 -17.93 -11.65 23.03
N PRO A 391 -18.81 -12.50 23.57
CA PRO A 391 -18.72 -12.96 24.95
C PRO A 391 -17.95 -14.29 25.00
N CYS A 392 -16.76 -14.31 25.62
CA CYS A 392 -15.92 -15.51 25.79
C CYS A 392 -16.74 -16.79 26.04
N GLY A 393 -16.51 -17.80 25.18
CA GLY A 393 -17.24 -19.08 25.21
C GLY A 393 -18.14 -19.31 23.99
N THR A 394 -18.17 -18.37 23.04
CA THR A 394 -18.67 -18.55 21.68
C THR A 394 -17.55 -18.29 20.66
N ASP A 395 -17.77 -18.64 19.39
CA ASP A 395 -16.85 -18.43 18.24
C ASP A 395 -17.66 -17.72 17.14
N THR A 396 -18.15 -16.49 17.41
CA THR A 396 -19.01 -15.75 16.46
C THR A 396 -18.23 -14.94 15.43
N ASN A 397 -16.96 -14.63 15.71
CA ASN A 397 -15.99 -14.03 14.78
C ASN A 397 -15.07 -15.06 14.07
N GLY A 398 -15.41 -16.36 14.15
CA GLY A 398 -14.65 -17.55 13.70
C GLY A 398 -14.22 -17.63 12.24
N GLY A 399 -14.49 -16.60 11.42
CA GLY A 399 -13.97 -16.41 10.07
C GLY A 399 -14.15 -17.62 9.16
N CYS A 400 -13.10 -18.01 8.44
CA CYS A 400 -13.17 -19.13 7.50
C CYS A 400 -13.29 -20.51 8.17
N ASN A 401 -13.23 -20.61 9.51
CA ASN A 401 -13.52 -21.85 10.24
C ASN A 401 -15.04 -22.03 10.45
N SER A 402 -15.78 -20.93 10.48
CA SER A 402 -17.22 -20.92 10.78
C SER A 402 -18.07 -21.36 9.57
N PRO A 403 -19.20 -22.08 9.75
CA PRO A 403 -19.99 -22.63 8.62
C PRO A 403 -20.56 -21.60 7.64
N SER A 404 -20.68 -20.34 8.09
CA SER A 404 -20.81 -19.15 7.25
C SER A 404 -19.75 -18.18 7.77
N PRO A 405 -18.78 -17.73 6.96
CA PRO A 405 -17.72 -16.87 7.47
C PRO A 405 -18.26 -15.55 8.01
N VAL A 406 -17.82 -15.20 9.23
CA VAL A 406 -18.14 -13.94 9.94
C VAL A 406 -16.82 -13.39 10.48
N PHE A 407 -16.64 -12.08 10.38
CA PHE A 407 -15.40 -11.39 10.75
C PHE A 407 -15.74 -10.16 11.59
N GLY A 408 -14.91 -9.84 12.57
CA GLY A 408 -14.82 -8.50 13.15
C GLY A 408 -14.16 -7.52 12.16
N SER A 409 -13.98 -6.28 12.59
CA SER A 409 -13.26 -5.24 11.85
C SER A 409 -12.17 -4.61 12.70
N ILE A 410 -11.01 -4.32 12.11
CA ILE A 410 -9.94 -3.57 12.79
C ILE A 410 -9.31 -2.53 11.85
N SER A 411 -9.05 -1.34 12.39
CA SER A 411 -8.50 -0.21 11.64
C SER A 411 -6.99 -0.04 11.86
N CYS A 412 -6.31 0.63 10.93
CA CYS A 412 -4.93 1.07 11.16
C CYS A 412 -4.85 2.06 12.33
N GLY A 413 -3.99 1.80 13.30
CA GLY A 413 -3.89 2.54 14.57
C GLY A 413 -4.91 2.12 15.64
N GLU A 414 -5.74 1.11 15.39
CA GLU A 414 -6.72 0.60 16.36
C GLU A 414 -6.15 -0.53 17.22
N THR A 415 -6.54 -0.54 18.49
CA THR A 415 -6.41 -1.68 19.41
C THR A 415 -7.78 -2.27 19.64
N VAL A 416 -7.95 -3.57 19.37
CA VAL A 416 -9.09 -4.36 19.84
C VAL A 416 -8.71 -5.09 21.12
N LEU A 417 -9.64 -5.12 22.09
CA LEU A 417 -9.56 -5.88 23.33
C LEU A 417 -10.51 -7.07 23.22
N GLY A 418 -9.99 -8.27 23.49
CA GLY A 418 -10.70 -9.49 23.17
C GLY A 418 -10.43 -10.67 24.10
N THR A 419 -11.07 -11.80 23.80
CA THR A 419 -11.08 -13.02 24.60
C THR A 419 -11.05 -14.24 23.71
N ALA A 420 -10.24 -15.25 24.04
CA ALA A 420 -10.19 -16.51 23.29
C ALA A 420 -10.09 -17.72 24.23
N PHE A 421 -10.94 -18.73 24.03
CA PHE A 421 -10.93 -19.98 24.80
C PHE A 421 -10.50 -21.21 23.98
N ALA A 422 -10.06 -22.26 24.67
CA ALA A 422 -9.84 -23.59 24.09
C ALA A 422 -10.05 -24.68 25.14
N ASP A 423 -10.99 -25.61 24.88
CA ASP A 423 -11.40 -26.65 25.84
C ASP A 423 -10.92 -28.08 25.50
N GLY A 424 -10.17 -28.24 24.40
CA GLY A 424 -9.74 -29.54 23.86
C GLY A 424 -10.67 -30.12 22.79
N THR A 425 -11.84 -29.51 22.57
CA THR A 425 -12.82 -29.88 21.53
C THR A 425 -13.17 -28.71 20.62
N THR A 426 -13.31 -27.52 21.20
CA THR A 426 -13.61 -26.24 20.55
C THR A 426 -12.47 -25.28 20.86
N ARG A 427 -12.05 -24.50 19.88
CA ARG A 427 -11.07 -23.41 20.03
C ARG A 427 -11.61 -22.18 19.32
N ASP A 428 -11.74 -21.13 20.10
CA ASP A 428 -12.08 -19.78 19.67
C ASP A 428 -11.06 -19.26 18.65
N THR A 429 -11.51 -18.58 17.60
CA THR A 429 -10.61 -18.01 16.59
C THR A 429 -11.09 -16.64 16.14
N ASP A 430 -10.36 -15.60 16.52
CA ASP A 430 -10.74 -14.23 16.20
C ASP A 430 -10.23 -13.81 14.83
N TRP A 431 -11.13 -13.45 13.91
CA TRP A 431 -10.76 -12.91 12.60
C TRP A 431 -11.28 -11.50 12.41
N TYR A 432 -10.39 -10.58 12.01
CA TYR A 432 -10.71 -9.19 11.76
C TYR A 432 -10.37 -8.81 10.31
N ASP A 433 -11.36 -8.31 9.56
CA ASP A 433 -11.12 -7.67 8.27
C ASP A 433 -10.39 -6.32 8.49
N LEU A 434 -9.27 -6.13 7.78
CA LEU A 434 -8.42 -4.94 7.81
C LEU A 434 -8.28 -4.36 6.40
N ASN A 435 -8.63 -3.09 6.23
CA ASN A 435 -8.36 -2.32 5.00
C ASN A 435 -7.20 -1.34 5.23
N PRO A 436 -5.96 -1.67 4.81
CA PRO A 436 -4.79 -0.82 5.01
C PRO A 436 -4.65 0.30 3.97
N GLY A 437 -5.66 0.49 3.11
CA GLY A 437 -5.63 1.43 1.99
C GLY A 437 -5.03 0.83 0.71
N SER A 438 -4.84 1.69 -0.29
CA SER A 438 -4.30 1.31 -1.61
C SER A 438 -2.77 1.20 -1.61
N GLY A 439 -2.25 0.42 -2.57
CA GLY A 439 -0.82 0.16 -2.77
C GLY A 439 -0.27 -0.95 -1.85
N ALA A 440 1.04 -1.17 -1.91
CA ALA A 440 1.74 -2.04 -0.98
C ALA A 440 1.88 -1.37 0.40
N ARG A 441 1.52 -2.09 1.46
CA ARG A 441 1.52 -1.59 2.84
C ARG A 441 2.30 -2.53 3.73
N GLN A 442 3.28 -1.99 4.45
CA GLN A 442 3.93 -2.69 5.56
C GLN A 442 3.05 -2.50 6.79
N ILE A 443 2.22 -3.52 7.08
CA ILE A 443 1.40 -3.52 8.29
C ILE A 443 2.17 -4.19 9.42
N THR A 444 2.19 -3.55 10.59
CA THR A 444 2.73 -4.13 11.82
C THR A 444 1.57 -4.37 12.78
N VAL A 445 1.33 -5.63 13.10
CA VAL A 445 0.29 -6.06 14.04
C VAL A 445 0.97 -6.59 15.30
N THR A 446 0.62 -6.03 16.45
CA THR A 446 1.13 -6.40 17.77
C THR A 446 0.04 -7.13 18.54
N CYS A 447 0.35 -8.28 19.14
CA CYS A 447 -0.54 -9.03 20.03
C CYS A 447 0.10 -9.18 21.40
N GLU A 448 -0.70 -9.05 22.46
CA GLU A 448 -0.34 -9.41 23.84
C GLU A 448 -1.53 -10.15 24.46
N ALA A 449 -1.32 -11.38 24.95
CA ALA A 449 -2.39 -12.20 25.50
C ALA A 449 -2.04 -12.80 26.86
N ALA A 450 -3.05 -13.10 27.65
CA ALA A 450 -2.95 -13.83 28.91
C ALA A 450 -2.74 -15.35 28.72
N PHE A 451 -2.71 -15.81 27.48
CA PHE A 451 -2.43 -17.18 27.07
C PHE A 451 -1.29 -17.24 26.03
N PRO A 452 -0.68 -18.41 25.75
CA PRO A 452 0.22 -18.58 24.61
C PRO A 452 -0.55 -18.40 23.29
N TRP A 453 -0.16 -17.43 22.47
CA TRP A 453 -0.99 -16.91 21.39
C TRP A 453 -0.41 -17.17 19.99
N GLN A 454 -1.28 -17.24 19.00
CA GLN A 454 -0.98 -17.31 17.57
C GLN A 454 -1.55 -16.08 16.88
N LEU A 455 -0.73 -15.42 16.05
CA LEU A 455 -1.10 -14.24 15.26
C LEU A 455 -0.77 -14.51 13.79
N LEU A 456 -1.75 -14.38 12.91
CA LEU A 456 -1.55 -14.50 11.46
C LEU A 456 -2.02 -13.22 10.74
N ILE A 457 -1.36 -12.92 9.63
CA ILE A 457 -1.84 -11.99 8.62
C ILE A 457 -2.19 -12.83 7.39
N LEU A 458 -3.42 -12.69 6.91
CA LEU A 458 -4.06 -13.56 5.93
C LEU A 458 -4.60 -12.74 4.76
N ASP A 459 -4.79 -13.39 3.60
CA ASP A 459 -5.59 -12.80 2.52
C ASP A 459 -7.10 -12.89 2.82
N THR A 460 -7.93 -12.34 1.93
CA THR A 460 -9.39 -12.31 2.09
C THR A 460 -10.11 -13.56 1.55
N ASN A 461 -9.39 -14.60 1.10
CA ASN A 461 -10.01 -15.83 0.62
C ASN A 461 -10.53 -16.70 1.79
N CYS A 462 -11.43 -17.63 1.48
CA CYS A 462 -11.78 -18.76 2.37
C CYS A 462 -11.74 -20.06 1.54
N PRO A 463 -10.83 -21.01 1.81
CA PRO A 463 -9.72 -20.90 2.77
C PRO A 463 -8.70 -19.81 2.37
N PRO A 464 -8.07 -19.14 3.34
CA PRO A 464 -7.12 -18.06 3.08
C PRO A 464 -5.71 -18.57 2.74
N ALA A 465 -4.90 -17.70 2.12
CA ALA A 465 -3.45 -17.82 2.14
C ALA A 465 -2.86 -17.11 3.37
N ILE A 466 -1.80 -17.69 3.95
CA ILE A 466 -1.02 -17.05 5.03
C ILE A 466 0.03 -16.13 4.41
N ILE A 467 -0.06 -14.83 4.69
CA ILE A 467 0.91 -13.81 4.28
C ILE A 467 2.02 -13.68 5.33
N GLY A 468 1.66 -13.75 6.61
CA GLY A 468 2.59 -13.75 7.74
C GLY A 468 2.05 -14.56 8.92
N ALA A 469 2.95 -15.09 9.74
CA ALA A 469 2.61 -15.86 10.93
C ALA A 469 3.64 -15.63 12.04
N THR A 470 3.17 -15.55 13.28
CA THR A 470 4.02 -15.65 14.48
C THR A 470 3.24 -16.24 15.65
N THR A 471 3.96 -16.63 16.70
CA THR A 471 3.42 -17.12 17.97
C THR A 471 4.19 -16.47 19.10
N GLY A 472 3.52 -16.14 20.21
CA GLY A 472 4.15 -15.56 21.38
C GLY A 472 3.71 -16.20 22.69
N SER A 473 4.52 -15.95 23.72
CA SER A 473 4.24 -16.40 25.09
C SER A 473 3.22 -15.50 25.79
N ARG A 474 2.51 -16.07 26.76
CA ARG A 474 1.66 -15.36 27.71
C ARG A 474 2.37 -14.14 28.32
N CYS A 475 1.68 -13.01 28.38
CA CYS A 475 2.16 -11.70 28.85
C CYS A 475 3.43 -11.18 28.17
N VAL A 476 3.75 -11.67 26.97
CA VAL A 476 4.82 -11.14 26.13
C VAL A 476 4.18 -10.56 24.87
N ALA A 477 4.19 -9.23 24.78
CA ALA A 477 3.80 -8.53 23.56
C ALA A 477 4.76 -8.89 22.43
N GLY A 478 4.23 -9.35 21.30
CA GLY A 478 5.00 -9.71 20.12
C GLY A 478 4.36 -9.13 18.87
N SER A 479 5.17 -8.83 17.87
CA SER A 479 4.70 -8.18 16.64
C SER A 479 5.01 -9.01 15.41
N LEU A 480 4.08 -8.99 14.46
CA LEU A 480 4.20 -9.54 13.12
C LEU A 480 4.12 -8.38 12.13
N THR A 481 5.17 -8.23 11.31
CA THR A 481 5.20 -7.24 10.24
C THR A 481 5.17 -7.96 8.90
N ALA A 482 4.24 -7.58 8.02
CA ALA A 482 4.11 -8.17 6.68
C ALA A 482 3.75 -7.10 5.64
N THR A 483 4.13 -7.34 4.38
CA THR A 483 3.68 -6.52 3.25
C THR A 483 2.40 -7.10 2.66
N VAL A 484 1.34 -6.30 2.63
CA VAL A 484 0.04 -6.62 2.03
C VAL A 484 -0.27 -5.67 0.89
N VAL A 485 -1.12 -6.08 -0.05
CA VAL A 485 -1.57 -5.25 -1.19
C VAL A 485 -3.09 -5.25 -1.22
N GLY A 486 -3.69 -4.14 -0.77
CA GLY A 486 -5.14 -4.05 -0.55
C GLY A 486 -5.62 -4.76 0.73
N PRO A 487 -6.93 -5.07 0.84
CA PRO A 487 -7.54 -5.65 2.04
C PRO A 487 -6.95 -7.00 2.44
N CYS A 488 -6.86 -7.24 3.73
CA CYS A 488 -6.31 -8.43 4.35
C CYS A 488 -7.07 -8.77 5.64
N ARG A 489 -6.70 -9.87 6.32
CA ARG A 489 -7.24 -10.23 7.64
C ARG A 489 -6.16 -10.37 8.69
N VAL A 490 -6.48 -9.95 9.91
CA VAL A 490 -5.75 -10.28 11.13
C VAL A 490 -6.47 -11.46 11.78
N PHE A 491 -5.71 -12.46 12.23
CA PHE A 491 -6.22 -13.62 12.96
C PHE A 491 -5.50 -13.74 14.31
N VAL A 492 -6.26 -13.94 15.39
CA VAL A 492 -5.76 -14.24 16.73
C VAL A 492 -6.38 -15.54 17.23
N SER A 493 -5.63 -16.34 17.99
CA SER A 493 -6.18 -17.45 18.80
C SER A 493 -5.14 -17.95 19.82
N ASN A 494 -5.57 -18.85 20.71
CA ASN A 494 -4.66 -19.70 21.49
C ASN A 494 -3.80 -20.57 20.55
N SER A 495 -2.48 -20.60 20.74
CA SER A 495 -1.58 -21.47 19.95
C SER A 495 -1.68 -22.95 20.36
N GLY A 496 -2.17 -23.23 21.57
CA GLY A 496 -2.65 -24.55 21.99
C GLY A 496 -4.14 -24.78 21.67
N PHE A 497 -4.58 -26.03 21.82
CA PHE A 497 -5.98 -26.43 21.57
C PHE A 497 -6.80 -26.72 22.84
N ALA A 498 -6.20 -26.52 24.02
CA ALA A 498 -6.83 -26.73 25.33
C ALA A 498 -6.20 -25.79 26.38
N GLY A 499 -6.78 -25.75 27.58
CA GLY A 499 -6.14 -25.21 28.79
C GLY A 499 -6.45 -23.75 29.13
N ASN A 500 -7.09 -23.00 28.23
CA ASN A 500 -7.49 -21.61 28.47
C ASN A 500 -9.02 -21.53 28.44
N LEU A 501 -9.65 -21.39 29.60
CA LEU A 501 -11.10 -21.33 29.76
C LEU A 501 -11.52 -19.94 30.24
N CYS A 502 -12.73 -19.52 29.89
CA CYS A 502 -13.25 -18.20 30.26
C CYS A 502 -13.26 -17.98 31.78
N GLY A 503 -12.68 -16.86 32.22
CA GLY A 503 -12.41 -16.53 33.62
C GLY A 503 -11.03 -17.00 34.14
N ALA A 504 -10.20 -17.61 33.30
CA ALA A 504 -8.86 -18.07 33.64
C ALA A 504 -7.85 -17.70 32.54
N ASP A 505 -7.32 -16.46 32.61
CA ASP A 505 -6.27 -15.94 31.72
C ASP A 505 -6.60 -16.02 30.20
N ASN A 506 -7.87 -15.82 29.85
CA ASN A 506 -8.40 -15.89 28.47
C ASN A 506 -8.35 -14.57 27.69
N ASP A 507 -7.85 -13.48 28.27
CA ASP A 507 -7.93 -12.13 27.68
C ASP A 507 -6.76 -11.84 26.72
N TYR A 508 -6.99 -11.06 25.66
CA TYR A 508 -5.94 -10.56 24.78
C TYR A 508 -6.18 -9.13 24.30
N CYS A 509 -5.15 -8.51 23.73
CA CYS A 509 -5.28 -7.35 22.86
C CYS A 509 -4.60 -7.61 21.53
N VAL A 510 -5.13 -7.00 20.47
CA VAL A 510 -4.46 -6.93 19.17
C VAL A 510 -4.50 -5.51 18.65
N THR A 511 -3.34 -4.99 18.25
CA THR A 511 -3.15 -3.61 17.81
C THR A 511 -2.55 -3.59 16.41
N VAL A 512 -3.21 -2.95 15.45
CA VAL A 512 -2.59 -2.65 14.15
C VAL A 512 -1.79 -1.37 14.31
N THR A 513 -0.61 -1.50 14.92
CA THR A 513 0.26 -0.39 15.38
C THR A 513 0.46 0.66 14.29
N GLU A 514 0.71 0.23 13.06
CA GLU A 514 0.78 1.11 11.90
C GLU A 514 0.58 0.33 10.59
N CYS A 515 0.05 1.04 9.58
CA CYS A 515 -0.07 0.60 8.20
C CYS A 515 0.82 1.47 7.31
N LEU A 516 2.13 1.44 7.58
CA LEU A 516 3.10 2.20 6.81
C LEU A 516 2.98 1.85 5.33
N LYS A 517 3.20 2.83 4.45
CA LYS A 517 3.56 2.48 3.08
C LYS A 517 4.96 1.88 3.12
N VAL A 518 5.22 0.83 2.35
CA VAL A 518 6.58 0.30 2.22
C VAL A 518 7.44 1.43 1.66
N GLU A 519 8.49 1.87 2.37
CA GLU A 519 9.49 2.74 1.73
C GLU A 519 10.20 1.92 0.66
N GLY A 520 10.08 2.37 -0.59
CA GLY A 520 10.67 1.74 -1.76
C GLY A 520 12.16 2.02 -1.93
N ALA A 521 12.51 2.83 -2.94
CA ALA A 521 13.90 3.19 -3.20
C ALA A 521 14.49 4.10 -2.10
N ALA A 522 15.80 4.35 -2.10
CA ALA A 522 16.43 5.21 -1.08
C ALA A 522 15.89 6.66 -1.07
N ASN A 523 15.21 7.05 -2.14
CA ASN A 523 14.60 8.33 -2.45
C ASN A 523 13.06 8.26 -2.58
N ASP A 524 12.42 7.28 -1.93
CA ASP A 524 10.97 7.06 -1.94
C ASP A 524 10.17 8.19 -1.27
N LEU A 525 10.75 8.81 -0.23
CA LEU A 525 10.18 10.01 0.37
C LEU A 525 10.72 11.25 -0.33
N CYS A 526 9.85 12.23 -0.57
CA CYS A 526 10.18 13.53 -1.12
C CYS A 526 11.32 14.22 -0.36
N THR A 527 11.34 14.11 0.97
CA THR A 527 12.38 14.69 1.83
C THR A 527 13.74 13.95 1.77
N LYS A 528 13.85 12.89 0.96
CA LYS A 528 15.04 12.05 0.77
C LYS A 528 15.50 11.98 -0.70
N CYS A 529 15.13 12.95 -1.53
CA CYS A 529 15.45 12.99 -2.96
C CYS A 529 16.91 12.59 -3.29
N GLU A 530 17.11 11.75 -4.32
CA GLU A 530 18.47 11.41 -4.79
C GLU A 530 19.10 12.61 -5.50
N SER A 531 20.28 13.03 -5.04
CA SER A 531 21.01 14.17 -5.64
C SER A 531 21.64 13.79 -6.97
N ILE A 532 21.15 14.36 -8.07
CA ILE A 532 21.69 14.22 -9.43
C ILE A 532 22.01 15.61 -10.03
N SER A 533 22.74 15.66 -11.14
CA SER A 533 23.15 16.95 -11.73
C SER A 533 23.45 16.85 -13.22
N GLY A 534 22.98 17.85 -13.97
CA GLY A 534 23.26 18.03 -15.39
C GLY A 534 22.68 16.96 -16.31
N GLU A 535 23.12 16.98 -17.56
CA GLU A 535 22.63 16.07 -18.60
C GLU A 535 23.08 14.61 -18.37
N GLY A 536 22.22 13.66 -18.74
CA GLY A 536 22.56 12.24 -18.68
C GLY A 536 21.35 11.31 -18.72
N THR A 537 21.63 10.02 -18.48
CA THR A 537 20.62 8.98 -18.25
C THR A 537 20.68 8.56 -16.78
N PHE A 538 19.55 8.60 -16.10
CA PHE A 538 19.40 8.28 -14.69
C PHE A 538 18.47 7.07 -14.55
N ASN A 539 18.84 6.11 -13.69
CA ASN A 539 18.04 4.91 -13.43
C ASN A 539 17.12 5.15 -12.24
N TYR A 540 15.96 4.50 -12.23
CA TYR A 540 15.05 4.45 -11.09
C TYR A 540 14.49 3.03 -10.95
N ASP A 541 13.97 2.69 -9.77
CA ASP A 541 13.12 1.51 -9.57
C ASP A 541 12.02 1.88 -8.58
N ASN A 542 10.78 1.87 -9.05
CA ASN A 542 9.62 2.21 -8.25
C ASN A 542 8.67 1.01 -8.03
N SER A 543 9.16 -0.22 -8.22
CA SER A 543 8.39 -1.48 -8.05
C SER A 543 7.79 -1.70 -6.67
N VAL A 544 8.32 -1.03 -5.65
CA VAL A 544 7.91 -1.14 -4.24
C VAL A 544 7.56 0.23 -3.62
N ALA A 545 7.30 1.24 -4.46
CA ALA A 545 7.42 2.64 -4.06
C ALA A 545 6.20 3.31 -3.40
N GLY A 546 6.51 4.45 -2.79
CA GLY A 546 5.69 5.39 -2.04
C GLY A 546 4.58 6.08 -2.85
N THR A 547 3.85 6.96 -2.18
CA THR A 547 2.95 7.99 -2.74
C THR A 547 2.82 9.03 -1.64
N ASP A 548 3.91 9.75 -1.40
CA ASP A 548 4.00 10.74 -0.32
C ASP A 548 3.77 12.18 -0.82
N GLY A 549 3.95 12.42 -2.12
CA GLY A 549 3.58 13.68 -2.75
C GLY A 549 2.07 13.87 -2.87
N VAL A 550 1.65 15.12 -2.81
CA VAL A 550 0.25 15.52 -3.06
C VAL A 550 -0.04 15.45 -4.57
N GLY A 551 -1.30 15.22 -4.95
CA GLY A 551 -1.73 15.45 -6.33
C GLY A 551 -1.76 16.95 -6.65
N ASP A 552 -1.53 17.31 -7.91
CA ASP A 552 -1.52 18.71 -8.36
C ASP A 552 -2.40 18.89 -9.60
N PRO A 553 -3.21 19.97 -9.71
CA PRO A 553 -4.00 20.25 -10.91
C PRO A 553 -3.22 20.25 -12.24
N LEU A 554 -1.94 20.62 -12.24
CA LEU A 554 -1.09 20.55 -13.45
C LEU A 554 -0.79 19.10 -13.87
N CYS A 555 -0.91 18.14 -12.96
CA CYS A 555 -0.80 16.70 -13.19
C CYS A 555 -2.13 16.02 -13.51
N LEU A 556 -3.23 16.76 -13.68
CA LEU A 556 -4.57 16.22 -13.94
C LEU A 556 -4.67 15.59 -15.34
N ALA A 557 -4.37 14.29 -15.40
CA ALA A 557 -4.39 13.48 -16.61
C ALA A 557 -5.22 12.21 -16.39
N PHE A 558 -6.02 11.86 -17.41
CA PHE A 558 -7.01 10.77 -17.41
C PHE A 558 -7.92 10.73 -16.15
N GLY A 559 -8.25 11.91 -15.60
CA GLY A 559 -9.09 12.05 -14.41
C GLY A 559 -8.36 11.89 -13.06
N THR A 560 -7.02 11.89 -13.05
CA THR A 560 -6.20 11.82 -11.82
C THR A 560 -5.12 12.90 -11.80
N ASP A 561 -5.02 13.61 -10.68
CA ASP A 561 -3.99 14.61 -10.36
C ASP A 561 -2.74 14.01 -9.67
N GLN A 562 -2.86 12.77 -9.19
CA GLN A 562 -1.83 12.09 -8.42
C GLN A 562 -0.84 11.33 -9.30
N ILE A 563 0.41 11.22 -8.82
CA ILE A 563 1.45 10.31 -9.31
C ILE A 563 1.59 9.18 -8.30
N SER A 564 1.37 7.93 -8.72
CA SER A 564 1.50 6.76 -7.83
C SER A 564 2.89 6.13 -7.91
N ASN A 565 3.29 5.38 -6.88
CA ASN A 565 4.58 4.71 -6.80
C ASN A 565 5.75 5.69 -7.08
N ASP A 566 5.84 6.78 -6.31
CA ASP A 566 6.78 7.87 -6.58
C ASP A 566 8.17 7.67 -5.97
N VAL A 567 9.19 8.13 -6.70
CA VAL A 567 10.58 8.24 -6.25
C VAL A 567 11.15 9.58 -6.72
N TRP A 568 12.00 10.19 -5.90
CA TRP A 568 12.28 11.63 -5.98
C TRP A 568 13.75 11.93 -6.30
N PHE A 569 14.01 12.91 -7.15
CA PHE A 569 15.36 13.31 -7.54
C PHE A 569 15.54 14.82 -7.37
N CYS A 570 16.61 15.25 -6.72
CA CYS A 570 16.99 16.65 -6.64
C CYS A 570 18.07 16.90 -7.71
N TRP A 571 17.66 17.50 -8.83
CA TRP A 571 18.50 17.71 -10.01
C TRP A 571 19.03 19.14 -10.08
N THR A 572 20.35 19.31 -10.02
CA THR A 572 20.99 20.60 -10.26
C THR A 572 21.24 20.82 -11.75
N SER A 573 20.68 21.89 -12.30
CA SER A 573 20.77 22.23 -13.72
C SER A 573 22.19 22.61 -14.16
N THR A 574 22.58 22.14 -15.33
CA THR A 574 23.77 22.61 -16.07
C THR A 574 23.42 23.35 -17.37
N CYS A 575 22.14 23.47 -17.74
CA CYS A 575 21.71 24.14 -18.97
C CYS A 575 22.00 25.63 -18.91
N GLU A 576 22.29 26.26 -20.04
CA GLU A 576 22.51 27.71 -20.11
C GLU A 576 21.19 28.48 -19.97
N ASN A 577 21.24 29.69 -19.42
CA ASN A 577 20.04 30.50 -19.15
C ASN A 577 19.34 30.89 -20.47
N GLY A 578 18.22 30.24 -20.77
CA GLY A 578 17.48 30.40 -22.03
C GLY A 578 17.34 29.10 -22.83
N GLU A 579 18.02 28.03 -22.44
CA GLU A 579 17.72 26.67 -22.88
C GLU A 579 16.50 26.10 -22.13
N GLN A 580 15.88 25.06 -22.70
CA GLN A 580 14.96 24.18 -21.98
C GLN A 580 15.69 22.91 -21.51
N ALA A 581 15.37 22.43 -20.31
CA ALA A 581 15.61 21.05 -19.94
C ALA A 581 14.49 20.19 -20.52
N ILE A 582 14.84 19.05 -21.12
CA ILE A 582 13.90 18.03 -21.60
C ILE A 582 14.16 16.76 -20.80
N LEU A 583 13.17 16.32 -20.02
CA LEU A 583 13.19 15.07 -19.27
C LEU A 583 12.28 14.04 -19.97
N GLU A 584 12.81 12.85 -20.26
CA GLU A 584 12.17 11.91 -21.19
C GLU A 584 12.37 10.44 -20.79
N PHE A 585 11.27 9.67 -20.71
CA PHE A 585 11.24 8.23 -20.44
C PHE A 585 11.16 7.36 -21.70
N CYS A 586 10.92 7.98 -22.87
CA CYS A 586 10.56 7.31 -24.11
C CYS A 586 11.58 6.24 -24.54
N GLY A 587 11.14 4.98 -24.56
CA GLY A 587 11.97 3.81 -24.91
C GLY A 587 12.96 3.36 -23.81
N LEU A 588 12.93 3.97 -22.63
CA LEU A 588 13.85 3.71 -21.51
C LEU A 588 13.20 2.91 -20.36
N THR A 589 11.92 2.59 -20.48
CA THR A 589 11.15 1.76 -19.55
C THR A 589 10.11 0.91 -20.32
N ALA A 590 9.32 0.13 -19.60
CA ALA A 590 8.07 -0.46 -20.07
C ALA A 590 6.91 -0.23 -19.07
N ALA A 591 7.18 0.50 -17.98
CA ALA A 591 6.15 0.96 -17.06
C ALA A 591 5.36 2.12 -17.68
N ASP A 592 4.14 2.27 -17.20
CA ASP A 592 3.21 3.37 -17.46
C ASP A 592 3.62 4.56 -16.57
N THR A 593 4.32 5.57 -17.12
CA THR A 593 5.03 6.59 -16.31
C THR A 593 4.38 7.96 -16.32
N LYS A 594 4.31 8.55 -15.11
CA LYS A 594 3.86 9.91 -14.83
C LYS A 594 4.97 10.68 -14.11
N VAL A 595 5.22 11.93 -14.49
CA VAL A 595 6.34 12.72 -13.95
C VAL A 595 5.94 14.16 -13.65
N ALA A 596 6.42 14.70 -12.54
CA ALA A 596 6.31 16.12 -12.17
C ALA A 596 7.70 16.72 -11.91
N VAL A 597 7.83 18.02 -12.16
CA VAL A 597 9.01 18.83 -11.84
C VAL A 597 8.56 20.08 -11.09
N TYR A 598 9.18 20.37 -9.95
CA TYR A 598 8.87 21.50 -9.06
C TYR A 598 10.05 22.45 -8.97
N ASP A 599 9.77 23.73 -8.68
CA ASP A 599 10.82 24.70 -8.41
C ASP A 599 11.45 24.52 -7.02
N GLY A 600 12.77 24.66 -6.96
CA GLY A 600 13.57 24.38 -5.77
C GLY A 600 13.54 22.90 -5.37
N THR A 601 13.92 22.62 -4.12
CA THR A 601 14.02 21.25 -3.56
C THR A 601 13.00 21.02 -2.44
N SER A 602 11.79 21.57 -2.57
CA SER A 602 10.74 21.49 -1.53
C SER A 602 9.57 20.63 -1.97
N CYS A 603 9.05 19.81 -1.06
CA CYS A 603 7.81 19.03 -1.24
C CYS A 603 6.54 19.89 -1.35
N THR A 604 6.68 21.20 -1.17
CA THR A 604 5.63 22.21 -1.37
C THR A 604 6.10 23.33 -2.30
N GLY A 605 7.07 23.06 -3.19
CA GLY A 605 7.44 23.98 -4.25
C GLY A 605 6.33 24.08 -5.31
N PRO A 606 6.23 25.18 -6.07
CA PRO A 606 5.30 25.26 -7.19
C PRO A 606 5.74 24.29 -8.29
N ILE A 607 4.77 23.60 -8.90
CA ILE A 607 5.02 22.71 -10.03
C ILE A 607 5.30 23.55 -11.31
N LEU A 608 6.29 23.12 -12.09
CA LEU A 608 6.74 23.77 -13.32
C LEU A 608 6.27 23.02 -14.58
N ALA A 609 6.24 21.69 -14.50
CA ALA A 609 5.77 20.83 -15.57
C ALA A 609 5.28 19.49 -14.99
N CYS A 610 4.25 18.92 -15.61
CA CYS A 610 3.81 17.56 -15.34
C CYS A 610 3.41 16.88 -16.65
N ASN A 611 3.57 15.56 -16.74
CA ASN A 611 3.07 14.77 -17.86
C ASN A 611 2.69 13.34 -17.44
N ASP A 612 1.77 12.80 -18.24
CA ASP A 612 1.36 11.40 -18.43
C ASP A 612 1.43 11.20 -19.96
N ASP A 613 1.88 10.04 -20.44
CA ASP A 613 1.74 9.60 -21.84
C ASP A 613 2.11 10.59 -22.98
N SER A 614 3.41 10.90 -23.11
CA SER A 614 3.96 11.60 -24.28
C SER A 614 4.37 10.69 -25.45
N CYS A 615 4.56 9.39 -25.22
CA CYS A 615 5.16 8.49 -26.21
C CYS A 615 4.70 7.03 -26.05
N GLY A 616 3.38 6.83 -26.15
CA GLY A 616 2.71 5.66 -25.57
C GLY A 616 2.58 5.87 -24.06
N LEU A 617 2.66 4.78 -23.28
CA LEU A 617 2.54 4.77 -21.82
C LEU A 617 3.72 5.45 -21.07
N GLN A 618 4.35 6.47 -21.63
CA GLN A 618 5.65 6.98 -21.18
C GLN A 618 5.71 8.49 -21.25
N SER A 619 6.14 9.09 -20.14
CA SER A 619 6.18 10.54 -19.97
C SER A 619 7.34 11.26 -20.66
N ARG A 620 7.12 12.55 -20.93
CA ARG A 620 8.13 13.54 -21.26
C ARG A 620 7.67 14.93 -20.82
N VAL A 621 8.57 15.72 -20.23
CA VAL A 621 8.33 17.12 -19.87
C VAL A 621 9.47 18.00 -20.35
N SER A 622 9.21 19.30 -20.54
CA SER A 622 10.26 20.30 -20.59
C SER A 622 9.88 21.58 -19.84
N TRP A 623 10.90 22.28 -19.35
CA TRP A 623 10.79 23.55 -18.63
C TRP A 623 12.04 24.40 -18.88
N LEU A 624 12.04 25.66 -18.47
CA LEU A 624 13.18 26.58 -18.58
C LEU A 624 13.94 26.64 -17.24
N PRO A 625 15.02 25.88 -17.03
CA PRO A 625 15.81 25.97 -15.81
C PRO A 625 16.79 27.15 -15.82
N VAL A 626 16.98 27.77 -14.66
CA VAL A 626 18.14 28.60 -14.37
C VAL A 626 19.39 27.72 -14.14
N ASN A 627 20.53 28.13 -14.70
CA ASN A 627 21.82 27.45 -14.54
C ASN A 627 22.24 27.36 -13.06
N GLY A 628 22.63 26.16 -12.61
CA GLY A 628 23.06 25.93 -11.23
C GLY A 628 21.95 25.88 -10.17
N GLN A 629 20.69 26.13 -10.53
CA GLN A 629 19.54 25.94 -9.63
C GLN A 629 19.18 24.45 -9.53
N SER A 630 18.74 24.01 -8.35
CA SER A 630 18.27 22.65 -8.10
C SER A 630 16.75 22.58 -8.17
N TYR A 631 16.24 21.59 -8.90
CA TYR A 631 14.82 21.30 -9.09
C TYR A 631 14.48 19.94 -8.49
N LEU A 632 13.27 19.80 -7.96
CA LEU A 632 12.75 18.53 -7.46
C LEU A 632 11.97 17.85 -8.58
N ILE A 633 12.33 16.60 -8.87
CA ILE A 633 11.69 15.76 -9.88
C ILE A 633 11.02 14.59 -9.15
N ARG A 634 9.75 14.34 -9.47
CA ARG A 634 8.96 13.22 -8.95
C ARG A 634 8.68 12.26 -10.08
N VAL A 635 9.23 11.05 -9.99
CA VAL A 635 9.11 9.99 -10.99
C VAL A 635 8.19 8.90 -10.46
N GLY A 636 7.09 8.62 -11.14
CA GLY A 636 6.20 7.53 -10.76
C GLY A 636 5.37 7.00 -11.93
N ASN A 637 4.17 6.52 -11.61
CA ASN A 637 3.22 5.90 -12.53
C ASN A 637 1.86 6.62 -12.54
N PHE A 638 1.10 6.38 -13.60
CA PHE A 638 -0.35 6.61 -13.59
C PHE A 638 -1.02 5.84 -12.44
N PRO A 639 -1.98 6.44 -11.70
CA PRO A 639 -2.64 5.76 -10.58
C PRO A 639 -3.38 4.48 -10.97
N GLY A 640 -2.85 3.35 -10.49
CA GLY A 640 -3.36 2.00 -10.78
C GLY A 640 -2.41 1.15 -11.63
N ALA A 641 -1.41 1.75 -12.26
CA ALA A 641 -0.37 1.02 -12.97
C ALA A 641 0.71 0.43 -12.04
N VAL A 642 1.48 -0.52 -12.60
CA VAL A 642 2.50 -1.29 -11.87
C VAL A 642 3.89 -0.65 -12.06
N GLY A 643 4.54 -0.30 -10.95
CA GLY A 643 5.91 0.22 -10.95
C GLY A 643 6.97 -0.83 -11.30
N GLY A 644 8.17 -0.37 -11.64
CA GLY A 644 9.28 -1.22 -12.06
C GLY A 644 10.62 -0.49 -12.18
N PRO A 645 11.71 -1.22 -12.42
CA PRO A 645 12.99 -0.64 -12.81
C PRO A 645 12.93 -0.05 -14.22
N GLY A 646 13.48 1.15 -14.38
CA GLY A 646 13.57 1.86 -15.65
C GLY A 646 14.65 2.94 -15.63
N ALA A 647 14.66 3.77 -16.69
CA ALA A 647 15.49 4.97 -16.74
C ALA A 647 14.74 6.15 -17.35
N PHE A 648 15.27 7.35 -17.13
CA PHE A 648 14.92 8.56 -17.86
C PHE A 648 16.20 9.27 -18.32
N THR A 649 16.06 10.15 -19.30
CA THR A 649 17.11 11.12 -19.67
C THR A 649 16.73 12.51 -19.23
N ILE A 650 17.74 13.33 -18.92
CA ILE A 650 17.62 14.79 -18.95
C ILE A 650 18.65 15.31 -19.95
N ARG A 651 18.23 16.19 -20.85
CA ARG A 651 19.12 16.92 -21.77
C ARG A 651 18.78 18.40 -21.77
N CYS A 652 19.77 19.22 -22.08
CA CYS A 652 19.60 20.64 -22.38
C CYS A 652 19.34 20.82 -23.89
N ALA A 653 18.57 21.83 -24.26
CA ALA A 653 18.35 22.19 -25.64
C ALA A 653 18.05 23.69 -25.78
N GLU A 654 18.74 24.35 -26.72
CA GLU A 654 18.34 25.67 -27.23
C GLU A 654 16.83 25.68 -27.58
N VAL A 655 16.14 26.76 -27.23
CA VAL A 655 14.73 26.98 -27.61
C VAL A 655 14.68 27.43 -29.07
N LEU A 656 14.97 26.49 -29.97
CA LEU A 656 14.95 26.71 -31.42
C LEU A 656 13.50 26.86 -31.92
N PRO A 657 13.20 27.84 -32.80
CA PRO A 657 11.98 27.79 -33.59
C PRO A 657 11.99 26.52 -34.45
N PRO A 658 10.88 25.75 -34.53
CA PRO A 658 10.91 24.36 -34.96
C PRO A 658 11.29 24.20 -36.44
N VAL A 659 12.44 23.56 -36.69
CA VAL A 659 12.90 23.15 -38.03
C VAL A 659 12.67 21.65 -38.21
N CYS A 660 11.54 21.27 -38.79
CA CYS A 660 11.20 19.87 -39.05
C CYS A 660 11.92 19.35 -40.31
N THR A 661 12.68 18.25 -40.17
CA THR A 661 13.26 17.54 -41.32
C THR A 661 12.99 16.03 -41.25
N GLY A 662 12.06 15.58 -42.09
CA GLY A 662 11.76 14.15 -42.30
C GLY A 662 10.60 13.62 -41.47
N PHE A 663 9.41 13.60 -42.08
CA PHE A 663 8.24 12.85 -41.58
C PHE A 663 7.53 12.17 -42.76
N ASN A 664 6.81 11.08 -42.53
CA ASN A 664 6.30 10.18 -43.58
C ASN A 664 4.77 10.03 -43.51
N PRO A 665 3.99 10.72 -44.35
CA PRO A 665 2.53 10.92 -44.17
C PRO A 665 1.66 9.69 -44.53
N ALA A 666 2.14 8.47 -44.26
CA ALA A 666 1.49 7.20 -44.63
C ALA A 666 1.19 6.27 -43.45
N THR A 667 1.75 6.53 -42.25
CA THR A 667 1.55 5.68 -41.06
C THR A 667 0.95 6.42 -39.88
N ASP A 668 1.20 7.71 -39.75
CA ASP A 668 1.07 8.40 -38.45
C ASP A 668 -0.29 9.12 -38.28
N CYS A 669 -1.16 9.06 -39.29
CA CYS A 669 -2.50 9.66 -39.30
C CYS A 669 -3.59 8.75 -38.70
N GLN A 670 -3.29 7.97 -37.65
CA GLN A 670 -4.29 7.13 -36.96
C GLN A 670 -4.26 7.15 -35.42
N ASP A 671 -3.35 7.87 -34.78
CA ASP A 671 -3.46 8.09 -33.33
C ASP A 671 -4.59 9.08 -33.01
N LYS A 672 -5.53 8.64 -32.16
CA LYS A 672 -6.80 9.33 -31.88
C LYS A 672 -6.72 10.17 -30.60
N SER A 673 -5.59 10.82 -30.37
CA SER A 673 -5.22 11.53 -29.14
C SER A 673 -5.97 12.86 -28.93
N PHE A 674 -7.27 12.92 -29.26
CA PHE A 674 -8.13 14.09 -29.00
C PHE A 674 -9.64 13.78 -28.82
N VAL A 675 -10.03 12.55 -28.44
CA VAL A 675 -11.45 12.15 -28.37
C VAL A 675 -12.01 11.99 -26.94
N ASP A 676 -11.27 11.34 -26.03
CA ASP A 676 -11.85 10.91 -24.74
C ASP A 676 -11.52 11.81 -23.53
N GLY A 677 -10.78 12.90 -23.72
CA GLY A 677 -10.41 13.85 -22.65
C GLY A 677 -11.49 14.89 -22.29
N TYR A 678 -12.29 15.32 -23.27
CA TYR A 678 -13.41 16.26 -23.08
C TYR A 678 -14.63 15.80 -23.88
N ASN A 679 -15.70 15.43 -23.17
CA ASN A 679 -16.95 15.03 -23.82
C ASN A 679 -17.76 16.24 -24.32
N CYS A 680 -17.34 16.81 -25.44
CA CYS A 680 -18.04 17.92 -26.11
C CYS A 680 -19.39 17.52 -26.75
N THR A 681 -19.91 16.31 -26.55
CA THR A 681 -21.26 15.92 -27.04
C THR A 681 -22.41 16.51 -26.22
N ASN A 682 -22.11 17.20 -25.11
CA ASN A 682 -23.07 17.94 -24.28
C ASN A 682 -22.76 19.45 -24.18
N PHE A 683 -22.35 20.07 -25.29
CA PHE A 683 -22.88 21.42 -25.54
C PHE A 683 -24.41 21.31 -25.66
N GLY A 684 -25.14 22.20 -25.00
CA GLY A 684 -26.61 22.22 -25.07
C GLY A 684 -27.10 22.51 -26.49
N LEU A 685 -28.38 22.24 -26.78
CA LEU A 685 -29.02 22.40 -28.10
C LEU A 685 -29.06 23.86 -28.65
N ALA A 686 -28.37 24.79 -28.00
CA ALA A 686 -28.28 26.21 -28.34
C ALA A 686 -27.57 26.47 -29.68
N GLU A 687 -26.49 25.75 -29.99
CA GLU A 687 -25.52 26.18 -31.03
C GLU A 687 -25.59 25.32 -32.30
N GLY A 688 -26.75 25.31 -32.98
CA GLY A 688 -26.97 24.46 -34.16
C GLY A 688 -27.88 25.00 -35.27
N ILE A 689 -27.38 25.10 -36.51
CA ILE A 689 -28.17 25.25 -37.76
C ILE A 689 -29.06 24.01 -37.90
N THR A 690 -30.27 24.14 -37.38
CA THR A 690 -31.32 23.11 -37.40
C THR A 690 -32.46 23.50 -38.37
N SER A 691 -32.20 24.48 -39.24
CA SER A 691 -33.17 25.07 -40.17
C SER A 691 -32.46 25.87 -41.27
N ASN A 692 -33.09 26.04 -42.44
CA ASN A 692 -32.61 26.87 -43.56
C ASN A 692 -32.69 28.39 -43.25
N VAL A 693 -32.09 28.83 -42.15
CA VAL A 693 -32.00 30.24 -41.75
C VAL A 693 -30.73 30.84 -42.38
N PRO A 694 -30.81 32.02 -43.03
CA PRO A 694 -29.62 32.71 -43.49
C PRO A 694 -28.81 33.26 -42.30
N VAL A 695 -27.49 33.06 -42.31
CA VAL A 695 -26.60 33.51 -41.24
C VAL A 695 -26.28 34.99 -41.44
N THR A 696 -26.48 35.84 -40.42
CA THR A 696 -25.96 37.23 -40.40
C THR A 696 -24.96 37.48 -39.26
N GLU A 697 -24.82 36.57 -38.31
CA GLU A 697 -23.97 36.73 -37.12
C GLU A 697 -23.24 35.40 -36.81
N MET A 698 -22.03 35.48 -36.28
CA MET A 698 -21.16 34.33 -36.01
C MET A 698 -20.24 34.64 -34.82
N CYS A 699 -20.27 33.85 -33.74
CA CYS A 699 -19.28 33.91 -32.66
C CYS A 699 -18.37 32.67 -32.74
N ILE A 700 -17.05 32.85 -32.56
CA ILE A 700 -16.05 31.78 -32.58
C ILE A 700 -15.07 31.93 -31.42
N ASN A 701 -14.70 30.79 -30.83
CA ASN A 701 -13.82 30.68 -29.68
C ASN A 701 -12.51 29.99 -30.07
N GLY A 702 -11.38 30.48 -29.55
CA GLY A 702 -10.12 29.72 -29.56
C GLY A 702 -9.38 29.62 -30.90
N ILE A 703 -9.56 30.58 -31.82
CA ILE A 703 -8.66 30.71 -32.97
C ILE A 703 -7.36 31.36 -32.49
N TYR A 704 -6.24 30.67 -32.69
CA TYR A 704 -4.92 31.11 -32.22
C TYR A 704 -4.00 31.41 -33.41
N PHE A 705 -3.47 32.63 -33.43
CA PHE A 705 -2.47 33.10 -34.39
C PHE A 705 -1.17 33.38 -33.63
N GLY A 706 -0.03 32.99 -34.20
CA GLY A 706 1.19 32.70 -33.44
C GLY A 706 1.77 33.85 -32.61
N ASN A 707 1.39 33.92 -31.32
CA ASN A 707 2.01 34.74 -30.26
C ASN A 707 2.13 36.26 -30.54
N ALA A 708 1.36 36.78 -31.50
CA ALA A 708 1.34 38.20 -31.85
C ALA A 708 -0.02 38.82 -31.48
N VAL A 709 0.00 40.10 -31.09
CA VAL A 709 -1.21 40.93 -31.10
C VAL A 709 -1.58 41.16 -32.56
N VAL A 710 -2.54 40.40 -33.06
CA VAL A 710 -2.97 40.45 -34.45
C VAL A 710 -3.79 41.73 -34.68
N PRO A 711 -3.45 42.59 -35.66
CA PRO A 711 -4.27 43.75 -36.00
C PRO A 711 -5.67 43.33 -36.48
N ASP A 712 -6.66 44.16 -36.17
CA ASP A 712 -8.05 43.88 -36.48
C ASP A 712 -8.32 44.07 -37.99
N ALA A 713 -8.24 42.95 -38.71
CA ALA A 713 -8.07 42.90 -40.15
C ALA A 713 -8.66 41.62 -40.76
N TRP A 714 -9.96 41.38 -40.54
CA TRP A 714 -10.60 40.10 -40.90
C TRP A 714 -11.23 40.06 -42.31
N VAL A 715 -11.04 38.93 -43.01
CA VAL A 715 -11.81 38.49 -44.18
C VAL A 715 -12.39 37.09 -43.92
N ILE A 716 -13.69 36.92 -44.14
CA ILE A 716 -14.40 35.64 -43.99
C ILE A 716 -14.94 35.20 -45.34
N THR A 717 -14.48 34.06 -45.85
CA THR A 717 -14.86 33.54 -47.17
C THR A 717 -15.52 32.17 -47.07
N PHE A 718 -16.77 32.07 -47.53
CA PHE A 718 -17.53 30.83 -47.62
C PHE A 718 -17.28 30.16 -48.97
N LEU A 719 -16.92 28.87 -48.93
CA LEU A 719 -16.50 28.07 -50.08
C LEU A 719 -17.42 26.85 -50.26
N PHE A 720 -17.52 26.32 -51.48
CA PHE A 720 -18.10 24.99 -51.67
C PHE A 720 -17.16 23.88 -51.15
N ASP A 721 -17.68 22.68 -50.93
CA ASP A 721 -16.87 21.49 -50.67
C ASP A 721 -16.55 20.73 -51.96
N LEU A 722 -15.30 20.29 -52.10
CA LEU A 722 -14.73 19.53 -53.21
C LEU A 722 -14.30 18.11 -52.79
N ASN A 723 -15.20 17.39 -52.13
CA ASN A 723 -15.02 16.06 -51.54
C ASN A 723 -14.10 16.07 -50.29
N GLY A 724 -14.48 16.82 -49.26
CA GLY A 724 -13.73 16.89 -47.99
C GLY A 724 -12.59 17.90 -48.00
N ARG A 725 -12.67 18.94 -48.82
CA ARG A 725 -11.73 20.08 -48.88
C ARG A 725 -12.39 21.32 -49.50
N PRO A 726 -11.96 22.55 -49.21
CA PRO A 726 -12.46 23.75 -49.87
C PRO A 726 -12.31 23.72 -51.40
N ASP A 727 -13.36 24.16 -52.09
CA ASP A 727 -13.37 24.40 -53.53
C ASP A 727 -12.92 25.84 -53.81
N CYS A 728 -11.60 26.07 -53.79
CA CYS A 728 -11.01 27.41 -53.87
C CYS A 728 -11.38 28.19 -55.14
N ASP A 729 -11.51 27.50 -56.28
CA ASP A 729 -11.99 28.08 -57.54
C ASP A 729 -13.46 28.54 -57.48
N ARG A 730 -14.18 28.20 -56.40
CA ARG A 730 -15.62 28.38 -56.22
C ARG A 730 -15.95 28.94 -54.83
N VAL A 731 -15.56 30.19 -54.63
CA VAL A 731 -16.14 31.07 -53.60
C VAL A 731 -17.67 31.12 -53.75
N LYS A 732 -18.37 31.00 -52.62
CA LYS A 732 -19.82 31.19 -52.50
C LYS A 732 -20.18 32.58 -51.97
N ASP A 733 -19.41 33.09 -51.03
CA ASP A 733 -19.55 34.44 -50.49
C ASP A 733 -18.26 34.90 -49.79
N THR A 734 -18.00 36.20 -49.69
CA THR A 734 -16.84 36.78 -48.99
C THR A 734 -17.26 38.06 -48.29
N PHE A 735 -16.72 38.29 -47.08
CA PHE A 735 -16.97 39.46 -46.27
C PHE A 735 -15.67 40.06 -45.76
N THR A 736 -15.58 41.38 -45.69
CA THR A 736 -14.39 42.12 -45.23
C THR A 736 -14.75 43.09 -44.09
N GLN A 737 -13.93 43.08 -43.04
CA GLN A 737 -14.07 43.97 -41.89
C GLN A 737 -14.08 45.44 -42.30
N GLY A 738 -15.01 46.21 -41.74
CA GLY A 738 -15.19 47.63 -42.03
C GLY A 738 -15.82 47.94 -43.40
N VAL A 739 -16.07 46.93 -44.24
CA VAL A 739 -16.70 47.08 -45.56
C VAL A 739 -18.11 46.51 -45.56
N ASP A 740 -18.24 45.18 -45.36
CA ASP A 740 -19.52 44.48 -45.34
C ASP A 740 -19.63 43.47 -44.18
N MET A 741 -18.67 43.52 -43.24
CA MET A 741 -18.70 42.87 -41.92
C MET A 741 -18.18 43.82 -40.83
N VAL A 742 -18.76 43.72 -39.63
CA VAL A 742 -18.25 44.32 -38.38
C VAL A 742 -17.70 43.18 -37.51
N VAL A 743 -16.65 43.45 -36.75
CA VAL A 743 -16.04 42.50 -35.81
C VAL A 743 -16.02 43.11 -34.41
N THR A 744 -16.11 42.28 -33.37
CA THR A 744 -16.02 42.69 -31.96
C THR A 744 -15.30 41.58 -31.19
N GLY A 745 -14.26 41.95 -30.45
CA GLY A 745 -13.27 41.06 -29.86
C GLY A 745 -11.86 41.65 -30.02
N PRO A 746 -10.79 40.95 -29.62
CA PRO A 746 -10.82 39.67 -28.91
C PRO A 746 -11.22 39.86 -27.45
N SER A 747 -12.31 39.22 -27.02
CA SER A 747 -12.73 39.22 -25.61
C SER A 747 -12.21 37.95 -24.92
N LEU A 748 -11.54 38.10 -23.77
CA LEU A 748 -11.09 36.96 -22.97
C LEU A 748 -12.30 36.15 -22.49
N LYS A 749 -12.40 34.90 -22.93
CA LYS A 749 -13.46 33.99 -22.48
C LYS A 749 -13.02 33.31 -21.18
N GLY A 750 -13.26 33.98 -20.04
CA GLY A 750 -12.88 33.50 -18.72
C GLY A 750 -13.22 32.03 -18.49
N GLY A 751 -12.19 31.19 -18.31
CA GLY A 751 -12.30 29.74 -18.38
C GLY A 751 -10.93 29.05 -18.53
N PRO A 752 -10.88 27.74 -18.77
CA PRO A 752 -9.63 27.00 -18.89
C PRO A 752 -8.85 27.39 -20.15
N GLN A 753 -7.57 27.72 -19.95
CA GLN A 753 -6.63 28.06 -21.01
C GLN A 753 -6.34 26.86 -21.95
N LEU A 754 -6.33 27.09 -23.26
CA LEU A 754 -5.91 26.09 -24.25
C LEU A 754 -4.37 26.11 -24.36
N PHE A 755 -3.72 25.01 -23.96
CA PHE A 755 -2.25 24.88 -23.94
C PHE A 755 -1.52 25.95 -23.08
N GLY A 756 -2.14 26.41 -21.99
CA GLY A 756 -1.59 27.51 -21.16
C GLY A 756 -1.69 28.87 -21.84
N ARG A 757 -2.64 29.03 -22.76
CA ARG A 757 -2.92 30.26 -23.52
C ARG A 757 -4.36 30.68 -23.34
N ASP A 758 -4.57 31.97 -23.25
CA ASP A 758 -5.89 32.56 -23.12
C ASP A 758 -6.78 32.28 -24.33
N VAL A 759 -8.04 31.93 -24.06
CA VAL A 759 -9.04 31.59 -25.07
C VAL A 759 -9.85 32.83 -25.37
N TYR A 760 -9.65 33.41 -26.55
CA TYR A 760 -10.38 34.58 -26.99
C TYR A 760 -11.63 34.22 -27.79
N GLU A 761 -12.72 34.93 -27.52
CA GLU A 761 -13.96 34.91 -28.28
C GLU A 761 -14.00 36.11 -29.24
N TRP A 762 -14.47 35.84 -30.46
CA TRP A 762 -14.62 36.81 -31.55
C TRP A 762 -16.04 36.77 -32.09
N HIS A 763 -16.68 37.92 -32.23
CA HIS A 763 -18.02 38.09 -32.81
C HIS A 763 -17.94 38.81 -34.16
N PHE A 764 -18.51 38.20 -35.20
CA PHE A 764 -18.55 38.69 -36.58
C PHE A 764 -20.01 38.94 -37.00
N VAL A 765 -20.32 40.17 -37.41
CA VAL A 765 -21.65 40.60 -37.86
C VAL A 765 -21.58 40.92 -39.36
N PHE A 766 -22.24 40.11 -40.17
CA PHE A 766 -22.32 40.26 -41.63
C PHE A 766 -23.45 41.22 -42.01
N SER A 767 -23.13 42.26 -42.80
CA SER A 767 -24.11 43.26 -43.27
C SER A 767 -25.24 42.70 -44.15
N ARG A 768 -25.08 41.46 -44.65
CA ARG A 768 -26.01 40.78 -45.56
C ARG A 768 -25.98 39.26 -45.31
N PRO A 769 -27.13 38.58 -45.38
CA PRO A 769 -27.26 37.17 -44.99
C PRO A 769 -26.63 36.15 -45.95
N VAL A 770 -25.91 35.17 -45.39
CA VAL A 770 -25.37 34.02 -46.13
C VAL A 770 -26.38 32.88 -46.25
N ALA A 771 -26.73 32.48 -47.47
CA ALA A 771 -27.65 31.38 -47.70
C ALA A 771 -27.01 29.99 -47.40
N SER A 772 -27.50 29.31 -46.36
CA SER A 772 -27.07 27.96 -45.96
C SER A 772 -28.20 26.92 -46.07
N PRO A 773 -28.40 26.27 -47.25
CA PRO A 773 -29.28 25.13 -47.36
C PRO A 773 -28.66 23.90 -46.69
N VAL A 774 -29.41 23.20 -45.84
CA VAL A 774 -28.93 22.11 -44.95
C VAL A 774 -28.49 20.80 -45.63
N THR A 775 -28.22 20.81 -46.93
CA THR A 775 -27.98 19.59 -47.74
C THR A 775 -26.63 19.57 -48.48
N GLN A 776 -25.72 20.50 -48.16
CA GLN A 776 -24.39 20.58 -48.78
C GLN A 776 -23.35 21.02 -47.75
N CYS A 777 -22.23 20.31 -47.67
CA CYS A 777 -21.06 20.75 -46.92
C CYS A 777 -20.50 22.05 -47.53
N LYS A 778 -19.91 22.89 -46.67
CA LYS A 778 -19.18 24.09 -47.03
C LYS A 778 -17.94 24.20 -46.16
N TRP A 779 -16.97 24.95 -46.66
CA TRP A 779 -15.84 25.44 -45.88
C TRP A 779 -16.00 26.93 -45.59
N VAL A 780 -15.48 27.36 -44.45
CA VAL A 780 -15.30 28.76 -44.08
C VAL A 780 -13.79 28.98 -43.94
N GLN A 781 -13.26 29.84 -44.79
CA GLN A 781 -11.92 30.40 -44.64
C GLN A 781 -12.03 31.65 -43.77
N MET A 782 -11.22 31.70 -42.72
CA MET A 782 -11.02 32.88 -41.88
C MET A 782 -9.60 33.36 -42.09
N GLN A 783 -9.44 34.50 -42.76
CA GLN A 783 -8.14 35.10 -43.02
C GLN A 783 -7.99 36.38 -42.20
N ASN A 784 -6.84 36.56 -41.56
CA ASN A 784 -6.40 37.88 -41.14
C ASN A 784 -5.52 38.49 -42.25
N PHE A 785 -5.97 39.58 -42.87
CA PHE A 785 -5.26 40.17 -44.01
C PHE A 785 -4.03 41.00 -43.62
N ALA A 786 -3.82 41.28 -42.33
CA ALA A 786 -2.62 41.97 -41.85
C ALA A 786 -1.44 41.03 -41.63
N THR A 787 -1.67 39.76 -41.26
CA THR A 787 -0.62 38.72 -41.19
C THR A 787 -0.56 37.83 -42.43
N GLY A 788 -1.69 37.69 -43.14
CA GLY A 788 -1.87 36.82 -44.31
C GLY A 788 -2.47 35.44 -43.97
N ASP A 789 -2.43 35.05 -42.70
CA ASP A 789 -2.76 33.69 -42.24
C ASP A 789 -4.25 33.35 -42.45
N SER A 790 -4.52 32.15 -42.97
CA SER A 790 -5.87 31.60 -43.14
C SER A 790 -6.08 30.30 -42.35
N VAL A 791 -7.26 30.16 -41.74
CA VAL A 791 -7.76 28.89 -41.15
C VAL A 791 -9.02 28.46 -41.89
N PHE A 792 -9.14 27.17 -42.22
CA PHE A 792 -10.26 26.57 -42.94
C PHE A 792 -11.06 25.61 -42.06
N ILE A 793 -12.37 25.84 -41.93
CA ILE A 793 -13.29 25.06 -41.08
C ILE A 793 -14.43 24.46 -41.92
N GLN A 794 -14.69 23.15 -41.82
CA GLN A 794 -15.86 22.51 -42.46
C GLN A 794 -17.10 22.59 -41.55
N THR A 795 -18.29 22.79 -42.15
CA THR A 795 -19.50 23.25 -41.44
C THR A 795 -20.68 22.27 -41.46
N ALA A 796 -20.42 20.95 -41.48
CA ALA A 796 -21.41 19.93 -41.84
C ALA A 796 -21.77 18.93 -40.72
N VAL A 797 -23.06 18.64 -40.58
CA VAL A 797 -23.54 17.49 -39.81
C VAL A 797 -23.09 16.20 -40.52
N GLY A 798 -22.17 15.47 -39.92
CA GLY A 798 -21.52 14.32 -40.54
C GLY A 798 -20.32 14.66 -41.43
N GLY A 799 -19.73 15.85 -41.27
CA GLY A 799 -18.33 16.08 -41.65
C GLY A 799 -17.38 15.20 -40.82
N ASP A 800 -16.15 15.04 -41.29
CA ASP A 800 -15.12 14.18 -40.67
C ASP A 800 -14.25 14.91 -39.63
N GLY A 801 -14.58 16.16 -39.32
CA GLY A 801 -13.94 16.95 -38.25
C GLY A 801 -12.67 17.68 -38.68
N GLN A 802 -12.34 17.70 -39.97
CA GLN A 802 -11.15 18.38 -40.47
C GLN A 802 -11.20 19.91 -40.32
N VAL A 803 -10.09 20.46 -39.83
CA VAL A 803 -9.71 21.87 -39.85
C VAL A 803 -8.24 21.94 -40.26
N ALA A 804 -7.86 22.97 -40.99
CA ALA A 804 -6.50 23.13 -41.52
C ALA A 804 -6.08 24.59 -41.59
N GLN A 805 -4.77 24.83 -41.64
CA GLN A 805 -4.16 26.16 -41.75
C GLN A 805 -3.46 26.30 -43.10
N ASP A 806 -3.51 27.50 -43.70
CA ASP A 806 -2.79 27.82 -44.93
C ASP A 806 -1.30 28.06 -44.64
N LEU A 807 -0.54 26.96 -44.56
CA LEU A 807 0.90 26.98 -44.29
C LEU A 807 1.73 27.42 -45.50
N GLY A 808 1.16 27.39 -46.71
CA GLY A 808 1.75 27.98 -47.92
C GLY A 808 1.55 29.50 -48.05
N GLN A 809 0.57 30.06 -47.34
CA GLN A 809 0.02 31.42 -47.53
C GLN A 809 -0.35 31.71 -49.01
N ASP A 810 -0.80 30.69 -49.75
CA ASP A 810 -1.20 30.85 -51.17
C ASP A 810 -2.69 31.19 -51.36
N GLY A 811 -3.44 31.14 -50.26
CA GLY A 811 -4.88 31.39 -50.17
C GLY A 811 -5.73 30.12 -50.14
N CYS A 812 -5.16 28.93 -50.30
CA CYS A 812 -5.90 27.69 -50.60
C CYS A 812 -5.30 26.41 -50.00
N TYR A 813 -6.05 25.77 -49.09
CA TYR A 813 -5.71 24.45 -48.56
C TYR A 813 -5.48 23.37 -49.64
N GLY A 814 -4.24 22.89 -49.74
CA GLY A 814 -3.84 21.70 -50.48
C GLY A 814 -3.50 20.52 -49.56
N PRO A 815 -3.18 19.33 -50.13
CA PRO A 815 -2.74 18.16 -49.36
C PRO A 815 -1.36 18.30 -48.68
N THR A 816 -0.72 19.45 -48.85
CA THR A 816 0.56 19.86 -48.24
C THR A 816 0.37 20.68 -46.97
N ASP A 817 -0.84 21.17 -46.76
CA ASP A 817 -1.23 22.16 -45.75
C ASP A 817 -2.00 21.47 -44.61
N VAL A 818 -1.58 20.21 -44.36
CA VAL A 818 -1.81 19.41 -43.16
C VAL A 818 -0.44 19.02 -42.62
N GLN A 819 -0.03 19.63 -41.51
CA GLN A 819 1.16 19.23 -40.76
C GLN A 819 0.81 18.65 -39.39
N PRO A 820 1.71 17.83 -38.80
CA PRO A 820 1.59 17.48 -37.38
C PRO A 820 1.56 18.77 -36.54
N ASN A 821 0.60 18.83 -35.61
CA ASN A 821 0.24 19.97 -34.75
C ASN A 821 -0.69 21.06 -35.36
N ASP A 822 -1.29 20.84 -36.53
CA ASP A 822 -2.38 21.72 -37.01
C ASP A 822 -3.62 21.64 -36.09
N VAL A 823 -4.31 22.78 -35.91
CA VAL A 823 -5.36 22.93 -34.89
C VAL A 823 -6.70 22.32 -35.35
N ALA A 824 -7.05 21.15 -34.80
CA ALA A 824 -8.31 20.48 -35.06
C ALA A 824 -9.50 21.08 -34.27
N ILE A 825 -10.25 22.01 -34.87
CA ILE A 825 -11.48 22.59 -34.26
C ILE A 825 -12.74 21.83 -34.72
N CYS A 826 -13.10 20.74 -34.02
CA CYS A 826 -14.30 19.97 -34.35
C CYS A 826 -15.60 20.66 -33.87
N ILE A 827 -16.24 21.44 -34.75
CA ILE A 827 -17.53 22.08 -34.44
C ILE A 827 -18.70 21.15 -34.76
N ASN A 828 -19.22 20.45 -33.74
CA ASN A 828 -20.42 19.59 -33.88
C ASN A 828 -21.73 20.40 -33.72
N GLY A 829 -21.85 21.47 -34.51
CA GLY A 829 -22.96 22.42 -34.46
C GLY A 829 -22.82 23.48 -35.55
N GLY A 830 -23.94 23.95 -36.10
CA GLY A 830 -23.94 25.05 -37.08
C GLY A 830 -24.27 26.40 -36.43
N PHE A 831 -23.75 27.49 -37.00
CA PHE A 831 -24.04 28.87 -36.59
C PHE A 831 -25.53 29.24 -36.63
N ARG A 832 -26.19 29.36 -35.47
CA ARG A 832 -27.40 30.19 -35.37
C ARG A 832 -27.00 31.67 -35.34
N ASN A 833 -27.88 32.57 -35.77
CA ASN A 833 -27.86 33.92 -35.21
C ASN A 833 -28.09 33.80 -33.69
N ASN A 834 -27.06 34.07 -32.90
CA ASN A 834 -27.10 33.99 -31.45
C ASN A 834 -26.82 35.37 -30.86
N ALA A 835 -27.88 36.14 -30.61
CA ALA A 835 -27.81 37.47 -29.96
C ALA A 835 -27.50 37.37 -28.44
N LEU A 836 -26.81 36.31 -28.02
CA LEU A 836 -26.45 35.94 -26.64
C LEU A 836 -25.08 35.25 -26.63
N CYS A 837 -24.07 35.87 -27.25
CA CYS A 837 -22.68 35.61 -26.89
C CYS A 837 -22.37 36.32 -25.56
N PHE A 838 -21.42 35.78 -24.78
CA PHE A 838 -21.24 36.01 -23.34
C PHE A 838 -22.32 35.40 -22.42
N GLN A 839 -21.87 34.52 -21.52
CA GLN A 839 -22.53 34.26 -20.24
C GLN A 839 -21.80 35.08 -19.18
N ASP A 840 -22.52 35.57 -18.18
CA ASP A 840 -22.02 36.50 -17.16
C ASP A 840 -20.83 35.91 -16.36
N PRO A 841 -19.61 36.49 -16.47
CA PRO A 841 -18.43 35.99 -15.75
C PRO A 841 -18.37 36.47 -14.29
N CYS A 842 -19.23 37.39 -13.87
CA CYS A 842 -19.08 38.15 -12.62
C CYS A 842 -19.88 37.59 -11.44
N ALA A 843 -20.24 36.30 -11.48
CA ALA A 843 -21.08 35.65 -10.48
C ALA A 843 -20.35 35.36 -9.15
N GLY A 844 -20.06 36.42 -8.38
CA GLY A 844 -19.50 36.34 -7.02
C GLY A 844 -17.98 36.49 -6.93
N ILE A 845 -17.36 37.20 -7.88
CA ILE A 845 -15.92 37.48 -7.92
C ILE A 845 -15.74 38.98 -8.18
N ASN A 846 -15.61 39.78 -7.12
CA ASN A 846 -15.32 41.21 -7.18
C ASN A 846 -13.82 41.44 -6.92
N PRO A 847 -13.22 42.55 -7.41
CA PRO A 847 -11.87 42.96 -7.04
C PRO A 847 -11.69 43.15 -5.53
N ALA A 848 -10.45 43.02 -5.03
CA ALA A 848 -10.16 43.18 -3.60
C ALA A 848 -10.26 44.64 -3.10
N ASN A 849 -10.42 45.60 -4.02
CA ASN A 849 -10.55 47.03 -3.80
C ASN A 849 -11.78 47.62 -4.52
N ASP A 850 -12.83 46.80 -4.62
CA ASP A 850 -14.17 47.16 -5.12
C ASP A 850 -14.82 48.24 -4.24
N ASP A 851 -14.90 47.99 -2.93
CA ASP A 851 -15.37 48.99 -1.94
C ASP A 851 -14.31 50.08 -1.72
N CYS A 852 -14.73 51.35 -1.72
CA CYS A 852 -13.91 52.52 -1.37
C CYS A 852 -13.18 52.39 -0.01
N ALA A 853 -13.73 51.59 0.91
CA ALA A 853 -13.15 51.32 2.22
C ALA A 853 -11.85 50.50 2.18
N ASP A 854 -11.67 49.63 1.16
CA ASP A 854 -10.56 48.68 1.03
C ASP A 854 -9.53 49.12 -0.05
N ALA A 855 -9.55 50.42 -0.39
CA ALA A 855 -8.70 51.05 -1.39
C ALA A 855 -7.19 50.80 -1.23
N ILE A 856 -6.54 50.25 -2.26
CA ILE A 856 -5.13 49.84 -2.23
C ILE A 856 -4.18 51.05 -2.16
N ALA A 857 -3.23 51.02 -1.22
CA ALA A 857 -2.27 52.11 -1.02
C ALA A 857 -1.11 52.08 -2.04
N LEU A 858 -0.93 53.17 -2.78
CA LEU A 858 0.12 53.42 -3.76
C LEU A 858 1.17 54.42 -3.24
N THR A 859 2.36 54.41 -3.84
CA THR A 859 3.49 55.26 -3.42
C THR A 859 4.09 56.01 -4.61
N ALA A 860 4.22 57.34 -4.56
CA ALA A 860 4.77 58.10 -5.69
C ALA A 860 6.33 58.08 -5.71
N PRO A 861 7.01 57.53 -6.74
CA PRO A 861 6.47 56.90 -7.94
C PRO A 861 6.27 55.37 -7.82
N SER A 862 5.26 54.83 -8.50
CA SER A 862 4.98 53.39 -8.63
C SER A 862 4.18 53.10 -9.89
N THR A 863 4.22 51.85 -10.35
CA THR A 863 3.27 51.29 -11.32
C THR A 863 2.69 50.03 -10.71
N THR A 864 1.38 49.79 -10.87
CA THR A 864 0.68 48.67 -10.22
C THR A 864 -0.46 48.18 -11.10
N PHE A 865 -0.58 46.86 -11.25
CA PHE A 865 -1.66 46.23 -12.02
C PHE A 865 -3.02 46.36 -11.30
N GLY A 866 -4.09 46.48 -12.08
CA GLY A 866 -5.48 46.56 -11.63
C GLY A 866 -6.45 46.07 -12.69
N THR A 867 -7.71 45.86 -12.31
CA THR A 867 -8.80 45.53 -13.23
C THR A 867 -10.12 46.08 -12.73
N THR A 868 -10.94 46.61 -13.63
CA THR A 868 -12.35 46.96 -13.37
C THR A 868 -13.29 45.79 -13.72
N SER A 869 -12.75 44.67 -14.20
CA SER A 869 -13.51 43.48 -14.54
C SER A 869 -14.25 42.95 -13.31
N CYS A 870 -15.57 42.83 -13.42
CA CYS A 870 -16.46 42.39 -12.35
C CYS A 870 -16.47 43.27 -11.08
N ALA A 871 -16.02 44.52 -11.20
CA ALA A 871 -16.27 45.53 -10.19
C ALA A 871 -17.76 45.89 -10.10
N THR A 872 -18.24 46.25 -8.91
CA THR A 872 -19.57 46.82 -8.69
C THR A 872 -19.50 48.35 -8.58
N THR A 873 -20.65 49.03 -8.66
CA THR A 873 -20.72 50.50 -8.59
C THR A 873 -20.93 50.95 -7.15
N ASP A 874 -19.87 51.40 -6.47
CA ASP A 874 -19.94 51.95 -5.10
C ASP A 874 -19.81 53.48 -5.06
N GLY A 875 -19.10 54.08 -6.03
CA GLY A 875 -18.88 55.52 -6.12
C GLY A 875 -20.14 56.32 -6.46
N THR A 876 -20.33 57.46 -5.80
CA THR A 876 -21.60 58.24 -5.85
C THR A 876 -21.47 59.73 -6.17
N VAL A 877 -20.26 60.27 -6.39
CA VAL A 877 -20.04 61.71 -6.58
C VAL A 877 -18.95 61.99 -7.64
N SER A 878 -19.28 61.84 -8.93
CA SER A 878 -18.30 62.12 -10.00
C SER A 878 -17.70 63.53 -9.90
N CYS A 879 -16.38 63.59 -10.09
CA CYS A 879 -15.58 64.80 -10.25
C CYS A 879 -15.96 65.60 -11.50
N SER A 880 -16.09 64.92 -12.64
CA SER A 880 -16.18 65.55 -13.97
C SER A 880 -17.57 65.51 -14.61
N GLY A 881 -18.56 64.93 -13.93
CA GLY A 881 -19.92 64.74 -14.46
C GLY A 881 -20.03 63.53 -15.39
N ILE A 882 -19.05 62.64 -15.34
CA ILE A 882 -18.98 61.37 -16.06
C ILE A 882 -19.82 60.33 -15.29
N GLY A 883 -20.41 59.37 -15.98
CA GLY A 883 -21.29 58.37 -15.35
C GLY A 883 -20.50 57.19 -14.81
N ASN A 884 -20.60 56.93 -13.49
CA ASN A 884 -19.87 55.83 -12.84
C ASN A 884 -20.27 54.44 -13.40
N SER A 885 -19.30 53.53 -13.47
CA SER A 885 -19.45 52.12 -13.87
C SER A 885 -19.21 51.18 -12.69
N GLY A 886 -18.82 49.92 -12.92
CA GLY A 886 -18.08 49.19 -11.89
C GLY A 886 -16.74 49.90 -11.65
N ASP A 887 -16.38 50.15 -10.39
CA ASP A 887 -15.26 51.00 -10.01
C ASP A 887 -14.32 50.36 -8.96
N VAL A 888 -13.04 50.74 -9.00
CA VAL A 888 -12.02 50.21 -8.07
C VAL A 888 -11.13 51.32 -7.51
N TRP A 889 -10.74 51.17 -6.24
CA TRP A 889 -10.16 52.25 -5.46
C TRP A 889 -8.70 52.06 -5.06
N TYR A 890 -7.99 53.19 -5.02
CA TYR A 890 -6.62 53.30 -4.55
C TYR A 890 -6.46 54.53 -3.64
N THR A 891 -5.36 54.59 -2.88
CA THR A 891 -4.98 55.78 -2.10
C THR A 891 -3.54 56.20 -2.34
N VAL A 892 -3.26 57.49 -2.22
CA VAL A 892 -1.89 58.03 -2.25
C VAL A 892 -1.73 59.13 -1.20
N VAL A 893 -0.56 59.20 -0.55
CA VAL A 893 -0.25 60.25 0.42
C VAL A 893 0.49 61.39 -0.28
N GLY A 894 -0.07 62.60 -0.19
CA GLY A 894 0.47 63.80 -0.79
C GLY A 894 1.81 64.25 -0.20
N ASN A 895 2.59 64.95 -1.01
CA ASN A 895 4.02 65.21 -0.74
C ASN A 895 4.47 66.67 -0.96
N GLY A 896 3.56 67.60 -1.33
CA GLY A 896 3.89 69.00 -1.63
C GLY A 896 4.31 69.27 -3.07
N ARG A 897 4.25 68.25 -3.93
CA ARG A 897 4.52 68.31 -5.36
C ARG A 897 3.24 67.93 -6.12
N PHE A 898 3.21 68.23 -7.40
CA PHE A 898 2.25 67.63 -8.32
C PHE A 898 2.40 66.10 -8.27
N ILE A 899 1.27 65.41 -8.23
CA ILE A 899 1.19 63.97 -8.47
C ILE A 899 0.39 63.79 -9.74
N THR A 900 0.95 63.04 -10.69
CA THR A 900 0.27 62.60 -11.89
C THR A 900 -0.08 61.13 -11.71
N VAL A 901 -1.35 60.81 -11.91
CA VAL A 901 -1.85 59.44 -11.97
C VAL A 901 -2.33 59.20 -13.40
N ASP A 902 -2.03 58.04 -13.97
CA ASP A 902 -2.40 57.68 -15.34
C ASP A 902 -2.64 56.18 -15.52
N THR A 903 -3.43 55.81 -16.53
CA THR A 903 -3.56 54.43 -17.00
C THR A 903 -3.03 54.27 -18.43
N CYS A 904 -2.11 55.14 -18.85
CA CYS A 904 -1.67 55.28 -20.24
C CYS A 904 -0.75 54.15 -20.73
N SER A 905 -0.30 53.27 -19.83
CA SER A 905 0.77 52.31 -20.12
C SER A 905 0.29 51.00 -20.76
N SER A 906 -0.93 50.55 -20.47
CA SER A 906 -1.39 49.19 -20.83
C SER A 906 -2.91 48.97 -20.88
N ALA A 907 -3.74 49.96 -20.55
CA ALA A 907 -5.19 49.79 -20.63
C ALA A 907 -5.68 49.77 -22.09
N PHE A 908 -6.49 48.77 -22.47
CA PHE A 908 -7.05 48.61 -23.81
C PHE A 908 -8.56 48.94 -23.91
N TYR A 909 -9.13 49.50 -22.84
CA TYR A 909 -10.52 49.95 -22.77
C TYR A 909 -10.59 51.44 -22.44
N ASP A 910 -11.79 52.01 -22.60
CA ASP A 910 -12.10 53.42 -22.37
C ASP A 910 -12.11 53.72 -20.85
N THR A 911 -11.02 54.30 -20.32
CA THR A 911 -10.81 54.48 -18.88
C THR A 911 -11.15 55.88 -18.38
N THR A 912 -11.63 55.93 -17.15
CA THR A 912 -11.89 57.17 -16.40
C THR A 912 -11.12 57.13 -15.09
N LEU A 913 -10.70 58.30 -14.63
CA LEU A 913 -9.87 58.44 -13.44
C LEU A 913 -10.31 59.67 -12.65
N GLU A 914 -10.71 59.47 -11.40
CA GLU A 914 -11.17 60.56 -10.54
C GLU A 914 -10.41 60.57 -9.21
N VAL A 915 -9.95 61.75 -8.80
CA VAL A 915 -9.09 61.96 -7.63
C VAL A 915 -9.81 62.83 -6.61
N TYR A 916 -9.84 62.34 -5.38
CA TYR A 916 -10.59 62.91 -4.26
C TYR A 916 -9.72 63.14 -3.04
N SER A 917 -10.19 64.02 -2.17
CA SER A 917 -9.78 64.08 -0.77
C SER A 917 -10.99 63.94 0.16
N GLY A 918 -10.75 63.77 1.46
CA GLY A 918 -11.79 63.45 2.43
C GLY A 918 -11.75 61.98 2.81
N THR A 919 -12.91 61.35 3.00
CA THR A 919 -13.04 59.91 3.30
C THR A 919 -14.37 59.37 2.80
N CYS A 920 -14.44 58.09 2.39
CA CYS A 920 -15.65 57.46 1.88
C CYS A 920 -16.87 57.67 2.81
N ALA A 921 -16.69 57.53 4.12
CA ALA A 921 -17.75 57.72 5.12
C ALA A 921 -17.97 59.19 5.57
N GLY A 922 -17.01 60.09 5.31
CA GLY A 922 -17.06 61.50 5.72
C GLY A 922 -17.46 62.47 4.60
N GLY A 923 -17.60 61.96 3.37
CA GLY A 923 -17.78 62.75 2.15
C GLY A 923 -16.46 62.90 1.40
N LEU A 924 -16.55 62.76 0.07
CA LEU A 924 -15.46 63.01 -0.86
C LEU A 924 -15.54 64.45 -1.38
N VAL A 925 -14.37 65.05 -1.61
CA VAL A 925 -14.18 66.36 -2.24
C VAL A 925 -13.34 66.13 -3.48
N CYS A 926 -13.87 66.51 -4.64
CA CYS A 926 -13.13 66.38 -5.90
C CYS A 926 -11.86 67.26 -5.91
N GLU A 927 -10.74 66.69 -6.34
CA GLU A 927 -9.46 67.39 -6.57
C GLU A 927 -9.07 67.37 -8.06
N GLY A 928 -9.61 66.44 -8.86
CA GLY A 928 -9.54 66.42 -10.33
C GLY A 928 -10.10 65.12 -10.93
N GLY A 929 -10.50 65.10 -12.20
CA GLY A 929 -11.00 63.89 -12.87
C GLY A 929 -10.95 63.98 -14.40
N ASN A 930 -10.83 62.86 -15.09
CA ASN A 930 -10.69 62.79 -16.55
C ASN A 930 -11.27 61.50 -17.16
N ASP A 931 -11.46 61.51 -18.49
CA ASP A 931 -11.73 60.37 -19.37
C ASP A 931 -10.61 60.25 -20.43
N ASP A 932 -10.60 61.13 -21.43
CA ASP A 932 -9.65 61.10 -22.56
C ASP A 932 -8.36 61.90 -22.26
N PHE A 933 -7.19 61.24 -22.30
CA PHE A 933 -5.88 61.92 -22.28
C PHE A 933 -4.89 61.43 -23.35
N CYS A 934 -4.55 60.14 -23.29
CA CYS A 934 -3.43 59.55 -24.04
C CYS A 934 -3.89 58.60 -25.17
N GLY A 935 -5.16 58.71 -25.57
CA GLY A 935 -5.93 57.71 -26.28
C GLY A 935 -7.34 57.74 -25.70
N LEU A 936 -7.94 56.57 -25.48
CA LEU A 936 -9.15 56.40 -24.66
C LEU A 936 -8.78 56.11 -23.19
N GLN A 937 -7.67 56.70 -22.73
CA GLN A 937 -7.06 56.39 -21.44
C GLN A 937 -6.80 57.68 -20.67
N SER A 938 -7.14 57.63 -19.40
CA SER A 938 -7.10 58.75 -18.48
C SER A 938 -5.72 59.09 -17.93
N SER A 939 -5.54 60.39 -17.67
CA SER A 939 -4.55 60.90 -16.72
C SER A 939 -5.09 62.11 -15.96
N VAL A 940 -4.75 62.22 -14.67
CA VAL A 940 -5.06 63.35 -13.79
C VAL A 940 -3.78 63.80 -13.11
N THR A 941 -3.42 65.08 -13.29
CA THR A 941 -2.35 65.74 -12.54
C THR A 941 -2.96 66.72 -11.55
N PHE A 942 -2.66 66.54 -10.26
CA PHE A 942 -3.17 67.38 -9.17
C PHE A 942 -2.07 67.83 -8.22
N CYS A 943 -2.25 68.98 -7.57
CA CYS A 943 -1.34 69.42 -6.51
C CYS A 943 -1.65 68.66 -5.20
N SER A 944 -0.64 67.99 -4.63
CA SER A 944 -0.79 67.20 -3.41
C SER A 944 -0.30 67.94 -2.15
N VAL A 945 -1.13 68.01 -1.11
CA VAL A 945 -0.73 68.58 0.20
C VAL A 945 0.11 67.56 1.00
N PRO A 946 1.26 67.95 1.59
CA PRO A 946 2.11 67.05 2.38
C PRO A 946 1.35 66.34 3.50
N GLY A 947 1.40 65.00 3.50
CA GLY A 947 0.78 64.16 4.53
C GLY A 947 -0.75 64.05 4.48
N ARG A 948 -1.40 64.62 3.45
CA ARG A 948 -2.85 64.44 3.20
C ARG A 948 -3.05 63.19 2.34
N THR A 949 -3.92 62.27 2.76
CA THR A 949 -4.33 61.14 1.91
C THR A 949 -5.34 61.62 0.86
N TYR A 950 -5.12 61.15 -0.37
CA TYR A 950 -6.02 61.27 -1.50
C TYR A 950 -6.54 59.88 -1.88
N LEU A 951 -7.81 59.81 -2.29
CA LEU A 951 -8.46 58.63 -2.85
C LEU A 951 -8.45 58.77 -4.37
N ILE A 952 -8.26 57.65 -5.06
CA ILE A 952 -8.26 57.55 -6.52
C ILE A 952 -9.28 56.49 -6.88
N ASN A 953 -10.23 56.84 -7.74
CA ASN A 953 -11.20 55.93 -8.34
C ASN A 953 -10.78 55.66 -9.79
N VAL A 954 -10.80 54.39 -10.20
CA VAL A 954 -10.65 53.98 -11.61
C VAL A 954 -11.91 53.23 -12.01
N HIS A 955 -12.59 53.73 -13.05
CA HIS A 955 -13.76 53.11 -13.63
C HIS A 955 -13.68 53.23 -15.17
N GLY A 956 -14.63 52.69 -15.94
CA GLY A 956 -14.65 52.83 -17.40
C GLY A 956 -15.75 53.72 -17.93
N PHE A 957 -15.50 54.41 -19.03
CA PHE A 957 -16.49 55.30 -19.66
C PHE A 957 -17.65 54.46 -20.22
N ALA A 958 -18.88 54.97 -20.04
CA ALA A 958 -20.13 54.33 -20.48
C ALA A 958 -20.33 52.86 -20.06
N GLY A 959 -19.59 52.36 -19.05
CA GLY A 959 -19.63 50.96 -18.62
C GLY A 959 -18.60 50.04 -19.29
N ALA A 960 -17.56 50.58 -19.92
CA ALA A 960 -16.38 49.80 -20.29
C ALA A 960 -15.69 49.20 -19.05
N THR A 961 -15.01 48.06 -19.20
CA THR A 961 -14.26 47.39 -18.13
C THR A 961 -13.06 46.65 -18.70
N GLY A 962 -11.99 46.50 -17.91
CA GLY A 962 -10.85 45.67 -18.27
C GLY A 962 -9.64 45.86 -17.37
N ASP A 963 -8.53 45.26 -17.79
CA ASP A 963 -7.24 45.31 -17.10
C ASP A 963 -6.46 46.59 -17.44
N PHE A 964 -5.66 47.08 -16.49
CA PHE A 964 -4.84 48.28 -16.62
C PHE A 964 -3.65 48.26 -15.65
N ASP A 965 -2.56 48.95 -15.99
CA ASP A 965 -1.58 49.41 -14.99
C ASP A 965 -1.91 50.85 -14.59
N ILE A 966 -2.11 51.08 -13.28
CA ILE A 966 -2.12 52.42 -12.70
C ILE A 966 -0.69 52.88 -12.42
N SER A 967 -0.27 53.90 -13.15
CA SER A 967 0.97 54.63 -12.97
C SER A 967 0.73 55.82 -12.04
N VAL A 968 1.64 56.01 -11.09
CA VAL A 968 1.68 57.17 -10.19
C VAL A 968 3.09 57.75 -10.29
N THR A 969 3.20 59.00 -10.71
CA THR A 969 4.48 59.72 -10.80
C THR A 969 4.45 61.01 -9.95
N LYS A 970 5.65 61.50 -9.61
CA LYS A 970 5.84 62.76 -8.90
C LYS A 970 6.36 63.80 -9.88
N GLY A 971 5.65 64.92 -10.00
CA GLY A 971 6.08 66.09 -10.77
C GLY A 971 6.89 67.07 -9.91
N GLU A 972 6.88 68.34 -10.32
CA GLU A 972 7.54 69.45 -9.61
C GLU A 972 6.70 69.99 -8.43
N PRO A 973 7.23 70.88 -7.56
CA PRO A 973 6.49 71.48 -6.45
C PRO A 973 5.12 72.04 -6.84
N CYS A 974 4.21 72.10 -5.87
CA CYS A 974 2.81 72.54 -5.99
C CYS A 974 2.65 74.03 -6.38
N GLY A 975 3.06 74.37 -7.60
CA GLY A 975 3.46 75.71 -7.96
C GLY A 975 4.80 76.09 -7.32
N ASP A 976 5.65 76.76 -8.08
CA ASP A 976 6.65 77.64 -7.47
C ASP A 976 5.91 78.83 -6.83
N PRO A 977 6.17 79.18 -5.56
CA PRO A 977 5.76 80.46 -4.98
C PRO A 977 6.17 81.70 -5.80
N CYS A 978 7.16 81.59 -6.71
CA CYS A 978 7.59 82.59 -7.69
C CYS A 978 7.84 81.95 -9.07
N PRO A 979 6.85 81.88 -9.98
CA PRO A 979 7.11 81.55 -11.40
C PRO A 979 8.11 82.52 -12.09
N CYS A 980 8.46 83.60 -11.40
CA CYS A 980 9.45 84.61 -11.71
C CYS A 980 10.92 84.22 -11.39
N ASP A 981 11.14 83.15 -10.62
CA ASP A 981 12.44 82.60 -10.21
C ASP A 981 12.95 81.65 -11.32
N PHE A 982 13.50 82.24 -12.39
CA PHE A 982 13.71 81.53 -13.66
C PHE A 982 14.78 80.42 -13.61
N ASN A 983 15.53 80.29 -12.51
CA ASN A 983 16.53 79.23 -12.33
C ASN A 983 16.27 78.33 -11.10
N ASP A 984 15.10 78.45 -10.47
CA ASP A 984 14.66 77.70 -9.30
C ASP A 984 15.63 77.80 -8.08
N ASP A 985 16.39 78.89 -7.89
CA ASP A 985 17.36 79.01 -6.77
C ASP A 985 16.76 79.50 -5.44
N GLY A 986 15.54 80.04 -5.49
CA GLY A 986 14.74 80.46 -4.33
C GLY A 986 14.86 81.95 -3.97
N PHE A 987 15.42 82.79 -4.84
CA PHE A 987 15.61 84.22 -4.64
C PHE A 987 15.29 85.04 -5.89
N LEU A 988 14.19 85.82 -5.88
CA LEU A 988 13.82 86.63 -7.05
C LEU A 988 14.79 87.82 -7.24
N ASN A 989 15.73 87.70 -8.18
CA ASN A 989 16.84 88.62 -8.29
C ASN A 989 17.25 88.93 -9.76
N SER A 990 18.34 89.66 -9.94
CA SER A 990 18.78 90.06 -11.29
C SER A 990 19.26 88.89 -12.15
N GLN A 991 19.62 87.75 -11.55
CA GLN A 991 20.10 86.56 -12.24
C GLN A 991 18.97 85.96 -13.10
N ASP A 992 17.79 85.78 -12.52
CA ASP A 992 16.57 85.25 -13.16
C ASP A 992 16.15 86.07 -14.37
N PHE A 993 16.20 87.41 -14.21
CA PHE A 993 15.96 88.35 -15.29
C PHE A 993 16.93 88.14 -16.46
N PHE A 994 18.22 87.93 -16.19
CA PHE A 994 19.20 87.71 -17.25
C PHE A 994 19.12 86.31 -17.86
N ASP A 995 18.82 85.28 -17.07
CA ASP A 995 18.65 83.91 -17.56
C ASP A 995 17.39 83.77 -18.42
N PHE A 996 16.27 84.42 -18.03
CA PHE A 996 15.08 84.53 -18.88
C PHE A 996 15.42 85.24 -20.20
N LEU A 997 16.13 86.38 -20.16
CA LEU A 997 16.53 87.07 -21.40
C LEU A 997 17.45 86.22 -22.29
N VAL A 998 18.33 85.41 -21.70
CA VAL A 998 19.20 84.47 -22.44
C VAL A 998 18.39 83.34 -23.07
N ALA A 999 17.39 82.79 -22.36
CA ALA A 999 16.49 81.78 -22.90
C ALA A 999 15.58 82.34 -24.00
N PHE A 1000 14.97 83.50 -23.77
CA PHE A 1000 14.05 84.18 -24.68
C PHE A 1000 14.74 84.55 -26.01
N PHE A 1001 15.87 85.27 -25.95
CA PHE A 1001 16.64 85.58 -27.17
C PHE A 1001 17.43 84.38 -27.72
N GLY A 1002 17.57 83.31 -26.95
CA GLY A 1002 18.05 82.00 -27.38
C GLY A 1002 16.99 81.13 -28.07
N ASN A 1003 15.73 81.56 -28.07
CA ASN A 1003 14.57 80.82 -28.58
C ASN A 1003 14.38 79.44 -27.89
N LEU A 1004 14.62 79.37 -26.58
CA LEU A 1004 14.51 78.12 -25.81
C LEU A 1004 13.07 77.85 -25.36
N PRO A 1005 12.59 76.59 -25.36
CA PRO A 1005 11.25 76.25 -24.87
C PRO A 1005 10.99 76.66 -23.42
N SER A 1006 12.01 76.76 -22.57
CA SER A 1006 11.88 77.23 -21.19
C SER A 1006 11.50 78.71 -21.05
N SER A 1007 11.44 79.48 -22.15
CA SER A 1007 11.01 80.88 -22.13
C SER A 1007 9.58 81.12 -22.65
N ASP A 1008 8.86 80.04 -23.00
CA ASP A 1008 7.40 80.02 -23.10
C ASP A 1008 6.85 80.13 -21.67
N PHE A 1009 6.36 81.32 -21.30
CA PHE A 1009 6.11 81.69 -19.91
C PHE A 1009 4.65 81.50 -19.50
N ASN A 1010 3.73 81.57 -20.47
CA ASN A 1010 2.31 81.33 -20.23
C ASN A 1010 1.87 79.92 -20.65
N GLY A 1011 2.72 79.15 -21.35
CA GLY A 1011 2.49 77.77 -21.73
C GLY A 1011 1.62 77.59 -22.97
N ASP A 1012 1.51 78.60 -23.84
CA ASP A 1012 0.66 78.53 -25.05
C ASP A 1012 1.32 77.83 -26.25
N GLY A 1013 2.62 77.49 -26.14
CA GLY A 1013 3.40 76.81 -27.18
C GLY A 1013 4.03 77.74 -28.21
N LEU A 1014 3.87 79.07 -28.08
CA LEU A 1014 4.22 80.06 -29.10
C LEU A 1014 5.11 81.19 -28.54
N LEU A 1015 6.37 80.89 -28.23
CA LEU A 1015 7.36 81.88 -27.75
C LEU A 1015 7.31 83.21 -28.52
N ASN A 1016 6.75 84.25 -27.89
CA ASN A 1016 6.47 85.54 -28.52
C ASN A 1016 6.58 86.72 -27.54
N SER A 1017 6.16 87.92 -27.95
CA SER A 1017 6.20 89.09 -27.08
C SER A 1017 5.30 88.98 -25.83
N GLN A 1018 4.31 88.09 -25.84
CA GLN A 1018 3.39 87.89 -24.72
C GLN A 1018 4.15 87.30 -23.51
N ASP A 1019 4.92 86.22 -23.70
CA ASP A 1019 5.76 85.60 -22.67
C ASP A 1019 6.72 86.60 -22.01
N PHE A 1020 7.34 87.44 -22.84
CA PHE A 1020 8.23 88.50 -22.38
C PHE A 1020 7.51 89.49 -21.46
N PHE A 1021 6.27 89.89 -21.78
CA PHE A 1021 5.50 90.79 -20.93
C PHE A 1021 4.91 90.10 -19.70
N ASP A 1022 4.56 88.82 -19.79
CA ASP A 1022 4.04 88.03 -18.67
C ASP A 1022 5.14 87.73 -17.64
N PHE A 1023 6.35 87.36 -18.08
CA PHE A 1023 7.54 87.26 -17.21
C PHE A 1023 7.83 88.61 -16.55
N LEU A 1024 7.87 89.72 -17.32
CA LEU A 1024 8.11 91.05 -16.74
C LEU A 1024 7.03 91.48 -15.73
N ALA A 1025 5.77 91.08 -15.94
CA ALA A 1025 4.69 91.33 -15.00
C ALA A 1025 4.90 90.53 -13.70
N CYS A 1026 5.28 89.25 -13.80
CA CYS A 1026 5.61 88.41 -12.63
C CYS A 1026 6.85 88.95 -11.89
N PHE A 1027 7.92 89.26 -12.61
CA PHE A 1027 9.20 89.73 -12.06
C PHE A 1027 9.09 91.06 -11.30
N PHE A 1028 8.30 92.03 -11.81
CA PHE A 1028 8.14 93.35 -11.18
C PHE A 1028 6.90 93.48 -10.27
N ALA A 1029 5.98 92.51 -10.29
CA ALA A 1029 4.84 92.44 -9.39
C ALA A 1029 4.62 90.99 -8.88
N PRO A 1030 5.59 90.41 -8.15
CA PRO A 1030 5.59 89.01 -7.75
C PRO A 1030 4.35 88.56 -6.96
N PRO A 1031 3.89 87.31 -7.15
CA PRO A 1031 2.91 86.65 -6.29
C PRO A 1031 3.28 86.64 -4.79
N PRO A 1032 2.30 86.45 -3.87
CA PRO A 1032 2.57 86.29 -2.44
C PRO A 1032 3.26 84.95 -2.13
N GLY A 1033 4.58 84.91 -2.27
CA GLY A 1033 5.39 83.70 -2.10
C GLY A 1033 6.87 83.92 -2.43
N CYS A 1034 7.15 84.81 -3.38
CA CYS A 1034 8.48 85.25 -3.79
C CYS A 1034 9.16 86.10 -2.71
N ALA A 1035 10.50 86.03 -2.61
CA ALA A 1035 11.31 86.74 -1.60
C ALA A 1035 12.56 87.38 -2.19
#